data_AF-M6W9F1-F1
#
_entry.id   AF-M6W9F1-F1
#
_cell.length_a   1.000
_cell.length_b   1.000
_cell.length_c   1.000
_cell.angle_alpha   90.00
_cell.angle_beta   90.00
_cell.angle_gamma   90.00
#
_symmetry.space_group_name_H-M   'P 1'
#
loop_
_entity.id
_entity.type
_entity.pdbx_description
1 polymer ?
#
loop_
_entity_poly.entity_id
_entity_poly.type
_entity_poly.pdbx_seq_one_letter_code
_entity_poly.pdbx_strand_id
1 'polypeptide(L)'
;MIGESIALDQRAEIHKNLAWFLIESDRLTSKQERIPEIANHLIKSQKILSSKEEVEIFNHYIILAGNSAKLAAAFNTAYNLFTLLKKKITEESWKDRKEQCVQIYKSFAESAYFLSKTLEAEDAVQVLLSRLQDRIEIVDVYLMQLEVMNAKNDLEGAYKVGLKALQSLGVGFPEKPGITVLIFEFLKMIYYQRGRSPERLREAKKNQDPYKIETINILTNMLNYGKHSDGKLFVFLFLKLMNITLKEGNSPVSFFGYAGFGSLLFVVTGNFKTTLRYWDLGEYIIRIFNADRIRGRYLFGKNMLLDFYRQPFSKLVLLADEAYEKCIQYGDYLWAAFSLISHSIYHLYSSDTSESYYEVLIKDAKRGEQLGYETVYIVVASSDFLIRSIGNTSKQNVIYRDREMSAEIFEREVLVPNANGTANAWYAVLRGKETYLSGEWKEGLRVFDKFANDLERSRTIFIYSEYRFYKSLHLIRSNESKRRLSWSNLFFIKRSISLFKVWSKTFPDNFQSYFYILKAEYNRYKKDFAKTDMFYESALSSLQENEGNLRKAIVHEHAGVWEFERGRKHYANYLLKVSERQYRTWGATAKANQIQAMRQHEEDVGILLRMREEALWDTILKSAEKLDFRSVLKSSQSISEIIEQDELLRKLMRTIMENAGATRGFLILPRKDGLYVETGQDIEREDILTRSLILDYATELLPIEIVYYCYRSGQRILLNNTSSKDSPHSLNSYIGAKRPKSLLCLPITKQGRILSVLYLENGLTYDVFDEHKLEILEILSSQAAISLENAKLYEDITSLNAELEKKVELRTQELMQSLEIIRKDLLYSKKIQRSILPEHPVLPGIVYSVSYQPMDEVGGDFYDLFEIRPGVYRFFVADATGHGVQAALITMAIKSEYEHLKKIQKNPSSLLGELNAVILEKFKTLYLTCVVADINVKNHTLEYSSAGHPPQILLREGKTDLFHKTGAILGLKKDFVYYTEKIKLKSGDRIYLFTDGIYEQFNATKNEFGEARFSNSIVLSSSLSPEDQISTVQKDLNLFLQGEPIQDDLTLIIIEVVFS
;
A
#
# COMPACT_ATOMS: atom_id res chain seq x y z
N MET A 1 52.12 -24.90 2.24
CA MET A 1 53.34 -24.45 2.95
C MET A 1 54.21 -23.61 2.01
N ILE A 2 53.91 -22.32 1.84
CA ILE A 2 54.86 -21.25 1.44
C ILE A 2 54.30 -19.98 2.09
N GLY A 3 54.38 -19.91 3.42
CA GLY A 3 53.69 -18.90 4.22
C GLY A 3 54.58 -18.19 5.23
N GLU A 4 55.89 -18.39 5.20
CA GLU A 4 56.81 -17.81 6.19
C GLU A 4 58.17 -17.51 5.53
N SER A 5 58.33 -16.29 4.98
CA SER A 5 59.62 -15.59 4.79
C SER A 5 59.41 -14.25 4.05
N ILE A 6 58.62 -13.35 4.62
CA ILE A 6 58.74 -11.92 4.30
C ILE A 6 58.82 -11.22 5.65
N ALA A 7 59.92 -10.52 5.92
CA ALA A 7 60.08 -9.76 7.15
C ALA A 7 58.90 -8.79 7.32
N LEU A 8 58.43 -8.60 8.56
CA LEU A 8 57.24 -7.78 8.86
C LEU A 8 57.30 -6.38 8.22
N ASP A 9 58.51 -5.82 8.11
CA ASP A 9 58.74 -4.49 7.53
C ASP A 9 58.55 -4.46 6.01
N GLN A 10 58.93 -5.53 5.29
CA GLN A 10 58.69 -5.63 3.84
C GLN A 10 57.20 -5.77 3.50
N ARG A 11 56.41 -6.45 4.35
CA ARG A 11 54.94 -6.53 4.17
C ARG A 11 54.27 -5.18 4.42
N ALA A 12 54.73 -4.42 5.40
CA ALA A 12 54.23 -3.08 5.67
C ALA A 12 54.49 -2.14 4.48
N GLU A 13 55.67 -2.23 3.86
CA GLU A 13 56.04 -1.42 2.68
C GLU A 13 55.17 -1.73 1.47
N ILE A 14 54.85 -3.01 1.22
CA ILE A 14 53.91 -3.41 0.15
C ILE A 14 52.53 -2.78 0.39
N HIS A 15 52.02 -2.85 1.61
CA HIS A 15 50.73 -2.26 1.94
C HIS A 15 50.73 -0.73 1.85
N LYS A 16 51.85 -0.07 2.17
CA LYS A 16 52.02 1.36 1.97
C LYS A 16 51.95 1.70 0.48
N ASN A 17 52.72 1.02 -0.36
CA ASN A 17 52.71 1.28 -1.81
C ASN A 17 51.33 1.04 -2.45
N LEU A 18 50.63 -0.02 -2.03
CA LEU A 18 49.25 -0.29 -2.47
C LEU A 18 48.28 0.80 -2.02
N ALA A 19 48.37 1.25 -0.76
CA ALA A 19 47.53 2.35 -0.28
C ALA A 19 47.75 3.62 -1.11
N TRP A 20 49.01 4.00 -1.38
CA TRP A 20 49.33 5.22 -2.14
C TRP A 20 48.86 5.14 -3.59
N PHE A 21 49.02 3.97 -4.22
CA PHE A 21 48.49 3.73 -5.56
C PHE A 21 46.96 3.90 -5.62
N LEU A 22 46.25 3.36 -4.63
CA LEU A 22 44.79 3.48 -4.54
C LEU A 22 44.36 4.92 -4.21
N ILE A 23 45.10 5.64 -3.38
CA ILE A 23 44.85 7.06 -3.04
C ILE A 23 45.00 7.95 -4.28
N GLU A 24 46.03 7.71 -5.09
CA GLU A 24 46.26 8.46 -6.33
C GLU A 24 45.13 8.18 -7.34
N SER A 25 44.66 6.93 -7.40
CA SER A 25 43.47 6.54 -8.16
C SER A 25 42.17 7.19 -7.66
N ASP A 26 41.98 7.32 -6.34
CA ASP A 26 40.78 7.96 -5.76
C ASP A 26 40.77 9.47 -5.99
N ARG A 27 41.92 10.14 -5.85
CA ARG A 27 42.08 11.59 -6.15
C ARG A 27 41.74 11.93 -7.60
N LEU A 28 42.01 11.03 -8.54
CA LEU A 28 41.70 11.21 -9.96
C LEU A 28 40.22 10.95 -10.31
N THR A 29 39.53 10.11 -9.53
CA THR A 29 38.15 9.68 -9.83
C THR A 29 37.09 10.44 -9.03
N SER A 30 37.42 11.00 -7.87
CA SER A 30 36.48 11.72 -6.96
C SER A 30 35.23 10.91 -6.55
N LYS A 31 35.24 9.58 -6.73
CA LYS A 31 34.08 8.72 -6.50
C LYS A 31 34.01 8.15 -5.08
N GLN A 32 35.11 8.14 -4.32
CA GLN A 32 35.14 7.66 -2.93
C GLN A 32 34.75 6.16 -2.75
N GLU A 33 34.64 5.37 -3.82
CA GLU A 33 34.17 3.97 -3.78
C GLU A 33 35.19 3.00 -3.13
N ARG A 34 36.49 3.34 -3.12
CA ARG A 34 37.57 2.47 -2.63
C ARG A 34 38.05 2.78 -1.21
N ILE A 35 37.35 3.67 -0.52
CA ILE A 35 37.69 4.11 0.83
C ILE A 35 37.96 2.93 1.79
N PRO A 36 37.14 1.86 1.86
CA PRO A 36 37.37 0.75 2.80
C PRO A 36 38.66 -0.02 2.50
N GLU A 37 38.98 -0.20 1.22
CA GLU A 37 40.17 -0.92 0.76
C GLU A 37 41.46 -0.12 1.04
N ILE A 38 41.42 1.18 0.72
CA ILE A 38 42.50 2.13 1.04
C ILE A 38 42.77 2.12 2.55
N ALA A 39 41.73 2.24 3.36
CA ALA A 39 41.84 2.24 4.82
C ALA A 39 42.46 0.94 5.35
N ASN A 40 42.07 -0.23 4.82
CA ASN A 40 42.63 -1.52 5.22
C ASN A 40 44.14 -1.59 4.98
N HIS A 41 44.63 -1.14 3.81
CA HIS A 41 46.05 -1.11 3.49
C HIS A 41 46.83 -0.09 4.33
N LEU A 42 46.24 1.08 4.59
CA LEU A 42 46.81 2.09 5.49
C LEU A 42 46.97 1.56 6.93
N ILE A 43 45.98 0.85 7.45
CA ILE A 43 46.05 0.25 8.81
C ILE A 43 47.18 -0.78 8.90
N LYS A 44 47.36 -1.61 7.86
CA LYS A 44 48.43 -2.61 7.82
C LYS A 44 49.83 -2.01 7.69
N SER A 45 49.96 -0.81 7.11
CA SER A 45 51.23 -0.09 6.96
C SER A 45 51.51 0.94 8.06
N GLN A 46 50.62 1.11 9.04
CA GLN A 46 50.66 2.22 10.00
C GLN A 46 51.95 2.39 10.82
N LYS A 47 52.77 1.34 10.97
CA LYS A 47 54.01 1.37 11.77
C LYS A 47 55.18 2.05 11.06
N ILE A 48 55.14 2.11 9.73
CA ILE A 48 56.22 2.67 8.89
C ILE A 48 55.87 4.05 8.31
N LEU A 49 54.67 4.57 8.62
CA LEU A 49 54.27 5.93 8.27
C LEU A 49 54.96 6.91 9.24
N SER A 50 55.78 7.80 8.71
CA SER A 50 56.65 8.66 9.52
C SER A 50 56.63 10.14 9.11
N SER A 51 56.26 10.45 7.86
CA SER A 51 56.14 11.84 7.42
C SER A 51 54.82 12.48 7.89
N LYS A 52 54.82 13.80 8.08
CA LYS A 52 53.61 14.54 8.48
C LYS A 52 52.48 14.38 7.46
N GLU A 53 52.80 14.38 6.17
CA GLU A 53 51.86 14.20 5.07
C GLU A 53 51.27 12.78 5.04
N GLU A 54 52.09 11.76 5.29
CA GLU A 54 51.63 10.36 5.36
C GLU A 54 50.61 10.15 6.49
N VAL A 55 50.84 10.79 7.64
CA VAL A 55 49.93 10.73 8.79
C VAL A 55 48.62 11.47 8.51
N GLU A 56 48.64 12.58 7.77
CA GLU A 56 47.42 13.29 7.37
C GLU A 56 46.58 12.49 6.39
N ILE A 57 47.21 11.88 5.38
CA ILE A 57 46.55 10.97 4.43
C ILE A 57 45.94 9.78 5.17
N PHE A 58 46.70 9.17 6.09
CA PHE A 58 46.20 8.12 6.94
C PHE A 58 44.93 8.57 7.68
N ASN A 59 44.98 9.67 8.42
CA ASN A 59 43.84 10.15 9.18
C ASN A 59 42.62 10.44 8.27
N HIS A 60 42.83 11.06 7.11
CA HIS A 60 41.76 11.39 6.17
C HIS A 60 40.99 10.15 5.70
N TYR A 61 41.69 9.13 5.19
CA TYR A 61 41.03 7.93 4.65
C TYR A 61 40.44 7.02 5.73
N ILE A 62 41.05 6.95 6.93
CA ILE A 62 40.45 6.20 8.04
C ILE A 62 39.17 6.90 8.54
N ILE A 63 39.11 8.23 8.58
CA ILE A 63 37.89 8.98 8.91
C ILE A 63 36.80 8.70 7.87
N LEU A 64 37.15 8.77 6.58
CA LEU A 64 36.24 8.47 5.49
C LEU A 64 35.68 7.03 5.59
N ALA A 65 36.54 6.04 5.86
CA ALA A 65 36.12 4.64 6.02
C ALA A 65 35.25 4.44 7.26
N GLY A 66 35.58 5.09 8.37
CA GLY A 66 34.76 5.07 9.58
C GLY A 66 33.37 5.67 9.33
N ASN A 67 33.28 6.78 8.61
CA ASN A 67 32.01 7.41 8.28
C ASN A 67 31.20 6.55 7.29
N SER A 68 31.83 5.96 6.28
CA SER A 68 31.18 5.01 5.37
C SER A 68 30.65 3.78 6.12
N ALA A 69 31.43 3.22 7.06
CA ALA A 69 30.97 2.11 7.90
C ALA A 69 29.75 2.49 8.76
N LYS A 70 29.73 3.71 9.34
CA LYS A 70 28.52 4.21 10.02
C LYS A 70 27.34 4.30 9.08
N LEU A 71 27.55 4.77 7.85
CA LEU A 71 26.48 4.93 6.88
C LEU A 71 25.85 3.58 6.48
N ALA A 72 26.64 2.51 6.50
CA ALA A 72 26.22 1.13 6.28
C ALA A 72 25.77 0.41 7.57
N ALA A 73 25.55 1.14 8.67
CA ALA A 73 25.23 0.60 10.00
C ALA A 73 26.24 -0.42 10.57
N ALA A 74 27.46 -0.48 10.02
CA ALA A 74 28.56 -1.30 10.51
C ALA A 74 29.28 -0.61 11.69
N PHE A 75 28.54 -0.31 12.76
CA PHE A 75 29.02 0.47 13.91
C PHE A 75 30.23 -0.16 14.62
N ASN A 76 30.36 -1.49 14.61
CA ASN A 76 31.55 -2.17 15.15
C ASN A 76 32.81 -1.85 14.35
N THR A 77 32.71 -1.84 13.03
CA THR A 77 33.80 -1.45 12.13
C THR A 77 34.17 0.02 12.34
N ALA A 78 33.17 0.91 12.34
CA ALA A 78 33.38 2.34 12.60
C ALA A 78 34.06 2.59 13.96
N TYR A 79 33.54 1.97 15.02
CA TYR A 79 34.10 2.08 16.37
C TYR A 79 35.57 1.67 16.42
N ASN A 80 35.96 0.57 15.76
CA ASN A 80 37.35 0.11 15.73
C ASN A 80 38.27 1.10 14.99
N LEU A 81 37.81 1.64 13.86
CA LEU A 81 38.54 2.65 13.08
C LEU A 81 38.74 3.95 13.87
N PHE A 82 37.68 4.46 14.52
CA PHE A 82 37.79 5.68 15.33
C PHE A 82 38.56 5.46 16.64
N THR A 83 38.53 4.25 17.21
CA THR A 83 39.39 3.88 18.35
C THR A 83 40.86 3.97 17.98
N LEU A 84 41.23 3.51 16.77
CA LEU A 84 42.60 3.58 16.27
C LEU A 84 43.07 5.02 16.12
N LEU A 85 42.23 5.89 15.56
CA LEU A 85 42.53 7.32 15.41
C LEU A 85 42.62 8.03 16.76
N LYS A 86 41.67 7.77 17.67
CA LYS A 86 41.65 8.36 19.03
C LYS A 86 42.94 8.08 19.80
N LYS A 87 43.49 6.87 19.70
CA LYS A 87 44.76 6.48 20.36
C LYS A 87 45.98 7.29 19.88
N LYS A 88 45.91 7.88 18.69
CA LYS A 88 46.99 8.68 18.09
C LYS A 88 46.86 10.19 18.39
N ILE A 89 45.78 10.62 19.05
CA ILE A 89 45.57 12.04 19.38
C ILE A 89 46.41 12.43 20.60
N THR A 90 47.18 13.50 20.44
CA THR A 90 48.04 14.12 21.47
C THR A 90 47.56 15.54 21.80
N GLU A 91 48.10 16.17 22.85
CA GLU A 91 47.82 17.58 23.17
C GLU A 91 48.18 18.54 22.02
N GLU A 92 49.21 18.21 21.24
CA GLU A 92 49.63 18.98 20.07
C GLU A 92 48.62 18.86 18.91
N SER A 93 48.04 17.66 18.71
CA SER A 93 46.97 17.46 17.72
C SER A 93 45.75 18.37 17.95
N TRP A 94 45.39 18.66 19.20
CA TRP A 94 44.29 19.57 19.53
C TRP A 94 44.58 21.04 19.19
N LYS A 95 45.85 21.45 19.16
CA LYS A 95 46.26 22.80 18.76
C LYS A 95 46.31 22.93 17.24
N ASP A 96 46.88 21.93 16.56
CA ASP A 96 47.15 22.00 15.13
C ASP A 96 45.94 21.60 14.27
N ARG A 97 45.11 20.67 14.74
CA ARG A 97 44.05 20.01 13.95
C ARG A 97 42.77 19.79 14.76
N LYS A 98 42.32 20.85 15.45
CA LYS A 98 41.15 20.83 16.33
C LYS A 98 39.91 20.20 15.66
N GLU A 99 39.55 20.63 14.45
CA GLU A 99 38.37 20.12 13.73
C GLU A 99 38.42 18.60 13.50
N GLN A 100 39.59 18.08 13.10
CA GLN A 100 39.78 16.65 12.89
C GLN A 100 39.67 15.87 14.21
N CYS A 101 40.23 16.39 15.30
CA CYS A 101 40.08 15.78 16.63
C CYS A 101 38.61 15.74 17.06
N VAL A 102 37.87 16.84 16.86
CA VAL A 102 36.43 16.91 17.16
C VAL A 102 35.67 15.86 16.37
N GLN A 103 35.92 15.75 15.06
CA GLN A 103 35.26 14.76 14.20
C GLN A 103 35.54 13.31 14.66
N ILE A 104 36.80 12.99 14.99
CA ILE A 104 37.19 11.64 15.46
C ILE A 104 36.49 11.29 16.77
N TYR A 105 36.54 12.18 17.76
CA TYR A 105 35.91 11.94 19.07
C TYR A 105 34.39 11.85 18.95
N LYS A 106 33.76 12.70 18.12
CA LYS A 106 32.31 12.68 17.88
C LYS A 106 31.88 11.38 17.22
N SER A 107 32.53 10.97 16.12
CA SER A 107 32.21 9.72 15.43
C SER A 107 32.53 8.47 16.27
N PHE A 108 33.57 8.52 17.11
CA PHE A 108 33.85 7.49 18.11
C PHE A 108 32.70 7.37 19.11
N ALA A 109 32.29 8.48 19.73
CA ALA A 109 31.23 8.50 20.74
C ALA A 109 29.92 7.99 20.16
N GLU A 110 29.54 8.46 18.97
CA GLU A 110 28.34 8.01 18.26
C GLU A 110 28.35 6.49 18.02
N SER A 111 29.45 5.95 17.48
CA SER A 111 29.59 4.51 17.25
C SER A 111 29.57 3.72 18.55
N ALA A 112 30.20 4.23 19.62
CA ALA A 112 30.21 3.61 20.94
C ALA A 112 28.80 3.56 21.56
N TYR A 113 28.00 4.61 21.44
CA TYR A 113 26.61 4.60 21.90
C TYR A 113 25.75 3.55 21.18
N PHE A 114 25.86 3.43 19.85
CA PHE A 114 25.13 2.41 19.09
C PHE A 114 25.52 0.98 19.51
N LEU A 115 26.79 0.77 19.87
CA LEU A 115 27.27 -0.50 20.45
C LEU A 115 26.99 -0.67 21.94
N SER A 116 26.22 0.25 22.55
CA SER A 116 25.90 0.27 23.98
C SER A 116 27.12 0.34 24.91
N LYS A 117 28.25 0.87 24.42
CA LYS A 117 29.46 1.18 25.19
C LYS A 117 29.37 2.57 25.80
N THR A 118 28.33 2.78 26.62
CA THR A 118 27.92 4.12 27.10
C THR A 118 29.01 4.83 27.88
N LEU A 119 29.76 4.14 28.74
CA LEU A 119 30.84 4.76 29.53
C LEU A 119 31.91 5.38 28.64
N GLU A 120 32.39 4.66 27.64
CA GLU A 120 33.40 5.15 26.70
C GLU A 120 32.89 6.32 25.84
N ALA A 121 31.60 6.27 25.48
CA ALA A 121 30.95 7.33 24.72
C ALA A 121 30.84 8.62 25.55
N GLU A 122 30.38 8.52 26.80
CA GLU A 122 30.29 9.65 27.73
C GLU A 122 31.67 10.24 28.06
N ASP A 123 32.70 9.41 28.23
CA ASP A 123 34.08 9.88 28.41
C ASP A 123 34.55 10.70 27.20
N ALA A 124 34.28 10.23 25.99
CA ALA A 124 34.62 10.95 24.76
C ALA A 124 33.85 12.28 24.64
N VAL A 125 32.58 12.30 25.02
CA VAL A 125 31.77 13.53 25.09
C VAL A 125 32.33 14.50 26.12
N GLN A 126 32.72 14.03 27.31
CA GLN A 126 33.31 14.88 28.34
C GLN A 126 34.62 15.51 27.88
N VAL A 127 35.46 14.74 27.16
CA VAL A 127 36.67 15.29 26.52
C VAL A 127 36.31 16.40 25.53
N LEU A 128 35.34 16.18 24.64
CA LEU A 128 34.88 17.21 23.71
C LEU A 128 34.39 18.47 24.43
N LEU A 129 33.47 18.32 25.39
CA LEU A 129 32.88 19.43 26.12
C LEU A 129 33.90 20.22 26.96
N SER A 130 34.97 19.58 27.44
CA SER A 130 36.05 20.27 28.18
C SER A 130 37.02 21.04 27.27
N ARG A 131 37.10 20.70 25.98
CA ARG A 131 38.04 21.29 25.01
C ARG A 131 37.39 22.33 24.10
N LEU A 132 36.08 22.26 23.91
CA LEU A 132 35.32 23.20 23.07
C LEU A 132 34.95 24.46 23.85
N GLN A 133 35.06 25.61 23.19
CA GLN A 133 34.67 26.91 23.75
C GLN A 133 33.52 27.57 22.98
N ASP A 134 33.39 27.28 21.68
CA ASP A 134 32.26 27.76 20.90
C ASP A 134 30.98 27.03 21.31
N ARG A 135 29.93 27.79 21.60
CA ARG A 135 28.61 27.27 21.97
C ARG A 135 28.00 26.46 20.83
N ILE A 136 28.26 26.80 19.56
CA ILE A 136 27.76 26.04 18.42
C ILE A 136 28.42 24.66 18.35
N GLU A 137 29.75 24.58 18.50
CA GLU A 137 30.46 23.29 18.57
C GLU A 137 29.97 22.43 19.75
N ILE A 138 29.74 23.05 20.92
CA ILE A 138 29.19 22.36 22.09
C ILE A 138 27.79 21.80 21.80
N VAL A 139 26.94 22.58 21.14
CA VAL A 139 25.59 22.14 20.75
C VAL A 139 25.64 21.01 19.75
N ASP A 140 26.55 21.06 18.78
CA ASP A 140 26.73 20.00 17.79
C ASP A 140 27.07 18.63 18.43
N VAL A 141 27.82 18.64 19.55
CA VAL A 141 28.08 17.44 20.37
C VAL A 141 26.80 16.94 21.05
N TYR A 142 26.04 17.83 21.68
CA TYR A 142 24.77 17.45 22.32
C TYR A 142 23.72 17.00 21.30
N LEU A 143 23.67 17.58 20.10
CA LEU A 143 22.78 17.16 19.03
C LEU A 143 23.08 15.74 18.57
N MET A 144 24.36 15.36 18.44
CA MET A 144 24.73 13.98 18.17
C MET A 144 24.24 13.03 19.26
N GLN A 145 24.46 13.35 20.55
CA GLN A 145 23.95 12.53 21.64
C GLN A 145 22.42 12.40 21.59
N LEU A 146 21.72 13.52 21.34
CA LEU A 146 20.27 13.60 21.24
C LEU A 146 19.73 12.72 20.10
N GLU A 147 20.35 12.77 18.92
CA GLU A 147 19.96 11.98 17.75
C GLU A 147 20.19 10.49 17.97
N VAL A 148 21.31 10.12 18.58
CA VAL A 148 21.60 8.73 18.94
C VAL A 148 20.61 8.19 19.98
N MET A 149 20.33 8.95 21.02
CA MET A 149 19.34 8.57 22.03
C MET A 149 17.95 8.40 21.41
N ASN A 150 17.55 9.28 20.50
CA ASN A 150 16.32 9.13 19.73
C ASN A 150 16.32 7.87 18.86
N ALA A 151 17.42 7.56 18.18
CA ALA A 151 17.58 6.35 17.37
C ALA A 151 17.52 5.07 18.22
N LYS A 152 18.03 5.09 19.45
CA LYS A 152 17.87 3.98 20.42
C LYS A 152 16.53 4.01 21.16
N ASN A 153 15.67 4.97 20.83
CA ASN A 153 14.38 5.20 21.48
C ASN A 153 14.51 5.45 23.01
N ASP A 154 15.66 5.95 23.48
CA ASP A 154 15.86 6.49 24.83
C ASP A 154 15.32 7.92 24.91
N LEU A 155 14.01 8.02 25.02
CA LEU A 155 13.28 9.30 24.99
C LEU A 155 13.67 10.21 26.17
N GLU A 156 13.82 9.67 27.38
CA GLU A 156 14.17 10.43 28.58
C GLU A 156 15.62 10.93 28.53
N GLY A 157 16.55 10.10 28.08
CA GLY A 157 17.93 10.50 27.83
C GLY A 157 18.00 11.63 26.81
N ALA A 158 17.33 11.45 25.67
CA ALA A 158 17.23 12.45 24.61
C ALA A 158 16.71 13.78 25.17
N TYR A 159 15.62 13.77 25.93
CA TYR A 159 15.06 14.98 26.51
C TYR A 159 16.03 15.72 27.45
N LYS A 160 16.71 14.99 28.34
CA LYS A 160 17.71 15.57 29.25
C LYS A 160 18.89 16.18 28.51
N VAL A 161 19.38 15.53 27.46
CA VAL A 161 20.45 16.08 26.60
C VAL A 161 19.97 17.33 25.86
N GLY A 162 18.74 17.31 25.32
CA GLY A 162 18.13 18.48 24.68
C GLY A 162 18.04 19.70 25.61
N LEU A 163 17.69 19.50 26.89
CA LEU A 163 17.69 20.57 27.89
C LEU A 163 19.09 21.15 28.12
N LYS A 164 20.13 20.30 28.21
CA LYS A 164 21.54 20.75 28.33
C LYS A 164 21.98 21.54 27.10
N ALA A 165 21.58 21.12 25.90
CA ALA A 165 21.88 21.81 24.65
C ALA A 165 21.20 23.20 24.58
N LEU A 166 19.96 23.32 25.03
CA LEU A 166 19.28 24.62 25.12
C LEU A 166 19.93 25.54 26.17
N GLN A 167 20.35 24.97 27.30
CA GLN A 167 21.03 25.71 28.35
C GLN A 167 22.39 26.26 27.88
N SER A 168 23.17 25.50 27.10
CA SER A 168 24.46 25.97 26.56
C SER A 168 24.29 27.14 25.57
N LEU A 169 23.14 27.24 24.89
CA LEU A 169 22.74 28.39 24.08
C LEU A 169 22.17 29.56 24.88
N GLY A 170 21.98 29.41 26.19
CA GLY A 170 21.31 30.41 27.04
C GLY A 170 19.81 30.53 26.78
N VAL A 171 19.17 29.50 26.24
CA VAL A 171 17.73 29.47 25.96
C VAL A 171 16.97 28.98 27.19
N GLY A 172 16.23 29.86 27.84
CA GLY A 172 15.33 29.47 28.94
C GLY A 172 14.20 28.56 28.45
N PHE A 173 14.07 27.39 29.07
CA PHE A 173 13.11 26.36 28.69
C PHE A 173 12.33 25.83 29.91
N PRO A 174 10.98 25.85 29.89
CA PRO A 174 10.19 25.27 30.97
C PRO A 174 10.12 23.75 30.82
N GLU A 175 10.76 23.00 31.72
CA GLU A 175 10.83 21.53 31.63
C GLU A 175 9.46 20.83 31.64
N LYS A 176 8.45 21.44 32.27
CA LYS A 176 7.07 20.94 32.28
C LYS A 176 6.10 22.10 32.03
N PRO A 177 5.77 22.41 30.76
CA PRO A 177 4.94 23.56 30.46
C PRO A 177 3.50 23.36 30.94
N GLY A 178 3.05 24.25 31.83
CA GLY A 178 1.66 24.34 32.24
C GLY A 178 0.77 24.96 31.14
N ILE A 179 -0.55 24.88 31.33
CA ILE A 179 -1.54 25.46 30.40
C ILE A 179 -1.35 26.98 30.26
N THR A 180 -0.98 27.67 31.34
CA THR A 180 -0.70 29.12 31.32
C THR A 180 0.45 29.46 30.37
N VAL A 181 1.54 28.69 30.41
CA VAL A 181 2.69 28.86 29.51
C VAL A 181 2.29 28.66 28.05
N LEU A 182 1.46 27.64 27.77
CA LEU A 182 0.93 27.39 26.43
C LEU A 182 0.09 28.57 25.91
N ILE A 183 -0.78 29.13 26.76
CA ILE A 183 -1.58 30.31 26.41
C ILE A 183 -0.67 31.50 26.10
N PHE A 184 0.36 31.76 26.91
CA PHE A 184 1.30 32.85 26.64
C PHE A 184 2.08 32.66 25.33
N GLU A 185 2.58 31.46 25.03
CA GLU A 185 3.25 31.20 23.75
C GLU A 185 2.29 31.30 22.56
N PHE A 186 1.03 30.88 22.72
CA PHE A 186 0.01 31.05 21.68
C PHE A 186 -0.33 32.54 21.43
N LEU A 187 -0.42 33.36 22.48
CA LEU A 187 -0.63 34.81 22.34
C LEU A 187 0.55 35.50 21.65
N LYS A 188 1.80 35.10 21.96
CA LYS A 188 2.99 35.57 21.23
C LYS A 188 2.90 35.22 19.74
N MET A 189 2.44 34.02 19.42
CA MET A 189 2.28 33.58 18.03
C MET A 189 1.27 34.46 17.29
N ILE A 190 0.10 34.70 17.89
CA ILE A 190 -0.91 35.62 17.32
C ILE A 190 -0.31 37.01 17.10
N TYR A 191 0.46 37.52 18.06
CA TYR A 191 1.12 38.82 17.95
C TYR A 191 2.12 38.86 16.78
N TYR A 192 3.04 37.89 16.68
CA TYR A 192 4.04 37.85 15.60
C TYR A 192 3.44 37.55 14.23
N GLN A 193 2.30 36.87 14.19
CA GLN A 193 1.59 36.56 12.96
C GLN A 193 0.72 37.74 12.46
N ARG A 194 0.42 38.73 13.30
CA ARG A 194 -0.53 39.81 12.95
C ARG A 194 -0.20 40.47 11.62
N GLY A 195 -1.16 40.45 10.68
CA GLY A 195 -1.02 41.03 9.34
C GLY A 195 -0.26 40.17 8.32
N ARG A 196 0.20 38.98 8.71
CA ARG A 196 1.01 38.07 7.87
C ARG A 196 0.22 36.78 7.59
N SER A 197 -0.27 36.63 6.36
CA SER A 197 -0.82 35.37 5.89
C SER A 197 0.30 34.37 5.56
N PRO A 198 0.02 33.05 5.46
CA PRO A 198 1.00 32.08 5.00
C PRO A 198 1.70 32.46 3.70
N GLU A 199 1.00 33.09 2.76
CA GLU A 199 1.57 33.54 1.49
C GLU A 199 2.54 34.70 1.69
N ARG A 200 2.21 35.69 2.54
CA ARG A 200 3.12 36.80 2.87
C ARG A 200 4.36 36.34 3.63
N LEU A 201 4.27 35.25 4.38
CA LEU A 201 5.42 34.69 5.10
C LEU A 201 6.48 34.09 4.16
N ARG A 202 6.17 33.90 2.87
CA ARG A 202 7.18 33.55 1.85
C ARG A 202 8.22 34.66 1.67
N GLU A 203 7.80 35.91 1.87
CA GLU A 203 8.64 37.12 1.76
C GLU A 203 9.31 37.51 3.09
N ALA A 204 9.11 36.73 4.16
CA ALA A 204 9.76 37.01 5.43
C ALA A 204 11.29 36.95 5.28
N LYS A 205 11.99 37.81 6.03
CA LYS A 205 13.46 37.87 6.03
C LYS A 205 14.07 36.49 6.28
N LYS A 206 15.26 36.24 5.74
CA LYS A 206 16.02 35.02 6.07
C LYS A 206 16.59 35.15 7.47
N ASN A 207 16.46 34.09 8.27
CA ASN A 207 17.13 33.95 9.55
C ASN A 207 18.58 33.50 9.30
N GLN A 208 19.53 34.34 9.70
CA GLN A 208 20.97 34.09 9.58
C GLN A 208 21.63 33.89 10.95
N ASP A 209 20.87 33.87 12.04
CA ASP A 209 21.40 33.68 13.39
C ASP A 209 21.63 32.17 13.64
N PRO A 210 22.89 31.70 13.71
CA PRO A 210 23.20 30.29 13.89
C PRO A 210 22.67 29.76 15.23
N TYR A 211 22.63 30.56 16.28
CA TYR A 211 22.11 30.14 17.59
C TYR A 211 20.61 29.86 17.54
N LYS A 212 19.85 30.64 16.74
CA LYS A 212 18.41 30.42 16.56
C LYS A 212 18.11 29.24 15.67
N ILE A 213 18.93 29.02 14.63
CA ILE A 213 18.82 27.84 13.76
C ILE A 213 19.07 26.58 14.58
N GLU A 214 20.14 26.55 15.39
CA GLU A 214 20.41 25.40 16.25
C GLU A 214 19.38 25.21 17.37
N THR A 215 18.81 26.30 17.91
CA THR A 215 17.67 26.20 18.82
C THR A 215 16.50 25.45 18.15
N ILE A 216 16.20 25.75 16.88
CA ILE A 216 15.14 25.05 16.13
C ILE A 216 15.51 23.56 15.93
N ASN A 217 16.76 23.24 15.61
CA ASN A 217 17.22 21.85 15.47
C ASN A 217 17.02 21.05 16.76
N ILE A 218 17.43 21.60 17.91
CA ILE A 218 17.26 20.95 19.21
C ILE A 218 15.77 20.75 19.51
N LEU A 219 14.96 21.80 19.38
CA LEU A 219 13.51 21.71 19.65
C LEU A 219 12.81 20.68 18.75
N THR A 220 13.25 20.56 17.50
CA THR A 220 12.73 19.59 16.54
C THR A 220 13.05 18.16 16.97
N ASN A 221 14.30 17.88 17.36
CA ASN A 221 14.70 16.56 17.86
C ASN A 221 14.06 16.22 19.23
N MET A 222 13.64 17.22 20.01
CA MET A 222 12.85 17.03 21.24
C MET A 222 11.35 16.75 20.98
N LEU A 223 10.85 16.94 19.74
CA LEU A 223 9.45 16.65 19.41
C LEU A 223 9.11 15.16 19.63
N ASN A 224 10.08 14.27 19.44
CA ASN A 224 9.91 12.83 19.65
C ASN A 224 9.51 12.53 21.11
N TYR A 225 10.23 13.10 22.08
CA TYR A 225 9.86 13.00 23.50
C TYR A 225 8.48 13.62 23.78
N GLY A 226 8.22 14.82 23.28
CA GLY A 226 6.90 15.46 23.47
C GLY A 226 5.77 14.59 22.93
N LYS A 227 5.94 13.99 21.76
CA LYS A 227 4.94 13.14 21.12
C LYS A 227 4.60 11.90 21.96
N HIS A 228 5.61 11.28 22.57
CA HIS A 228 5.45 9.97 23.22
C HIS A 228 5.31 10.05 24.74
N SER A 229 5.82 11.10 25.40
CA SER A 229 5.89 11.19 26.87
C SER A 229 5.01 12.31 27.45
N ASP A 230 4.96 13.50 26.83
CA ASP A 230 4.20 14.65 27.33
C ASP A 230 3.54 15.49 26.21
N GLY A 231 2.22 15.29 26.02
CA GLY A 231 1.46 16.00 24.99
C GLY A 231 1.36 17.51 25.19
N LYS A 232 1.50 18.05 26.41
CA LYS A 232 1.54 19.51 26.62
C LYS A 232 2.86 20.07 26.13
N LEU A 233 3.95 19.37 26.41
CA LEU A 233 5.27 19.70 25.90
C LEU A 233 5.31 19.64 24.37
N PHE A 234 4.66 18.66 23.75
CA PHE A 234 4.55 18.59 22.28
C PHE A 234 3.93 19.86 21.67
N VAL A 235 2.81 20.33 22.23
CA VAL A 235 2.16 21.57 21.78
C VAL A 235 3.04 22.78 22.05
N PHE A 236 3.69 22.83 23.22
CA PHE A 236 4.63 23.90 23.55
C PHE A 236 5.78 24.00 22.54
N LEU A 237 6.40 22.87 22.18
CA LEU A 237 7.51 22.81 21.22
C LEU A 237 7.10 23.39 19.87
N PHE A 238 5.94 23.01 19.32
CA PHE A 238 5.46 23.58 18.05
C PHE A 238 5.16 25.07 18.14
N LEU A 239 4.54 25.54 19.23
CA LEU A 239 4.31 26.98 19.43
C LEU A 239 5.64 27.74 19.52
N LYS A 240 6.63 27.17 20.21
CA LYS A 240 7.96 27.77 20.34
C LYS A 240 8.69 27.83 19.01
N LEU A 241 8.67 26.74 18.25
CA LEU A 241 9.20 26.66 16.88
C LEU A 241 8.56 27.73 15.98
N MET A 242 7.23 27.80 15.97
CA MET A 242 6.48 28.79 15.21
C MET A 242 6.83 30.23 15.62
N ASN A 243 6.94 30.51 16.92
CA ASN A 243 7.31 31.82 17.44
C ASN A 243 8.71 32.26 17.03
N ILE A 244 9.69 31.36 17.08
CA ILE A 244 11.06 31.66 16.63
C ILE A 244 11.05 31.94 15.12
N THR A 245 10.40 31.10 14.32
CA THR A 245 10.30 31.28 12.87
C THR A 245 9.63 32.61 12.49
N LEU A 246 8.49 32.95 13.12
CA LEU A 246 7.78 34.19 12.82
C LEU A 246 8.57 35.46 13.21
N LYS A 247 9.36 35.38 14.29
CA LYS A 247 10.12 36.52 14.83
C LYS A 247 11.44 36.72 14.10
N GLU A 248 12.22 35.65 13.96
CA GLU A 248 13.61 35.69 13.47
C GLU A 248 13.69 35.53 11.95
N GLY A 249 12.62 35.03 11.30
CA GLY A 249 12.55 34.84 9.86
C GLY A 249 12.72 33.39 9.42
N ASN A 250 12.72 33.19 8.10
CA ASN A 250 12.77 31.86 7.49
C ASN A 250 14.19 31.28 7.48
N SER A 251 14.31 30.01 7.83
CA SER A 251 15.50 29.16 7.75
C SER A 251 15.12 27.81 7.12
N PRO A 252 16.09 26.97 6.71
CA PRO A 252 15.79 25.64 6.14
C PRO A 252 14.82 24.82 7.00
N VAL A 253 14.97 24.89 8.32
CA VAL A 253 14.19 24.12 9.31
C VAL A 253 12.86 24.77 9.72
N SER A 254 12.57 25.97 9.19
CA SER A 254 11.33 26.69 9.49
C SER A 254 10.07 25.96 9.06
N PHE A 255 10.18 25.01 8.12
CA PHE A 255 9.03 24.20 7.69
C PHE A 255 8.41 23.41 8.85
N PHE A 256 9.18 22.95 9.84
CA PHE A 256 8.65 22.25 11.02
C PHE A 256 7.69 23.13 11.81
N GLY A 257 8.02 24.42 11.96
CA GLY A 257 7.15 25.40 12.59
C GLY A 257 5.84 25.59 11.81
N TYR A 258 5.94 25.84 10.50
CA TYR A 258 4.76 26.09 9.66
C TYR A 258 3.87 24.85 9.48
N ALA A 259 4.43 23.76 8.99
CA ALA A 259 3.69 22.53 8.67
C ALA A 259 3.13 21.87 9.93
N GLY A 260 3.94 21.76 10.99
CA GLY A 260 3.53 21.19 12.27
C GLY A 260 2.41 22.00 12.93
N PHE A 261 2.51 23.33 12.93
CA PHE A 261 1.42 24.20 13.40
C PHE A 261 0.16 24.04 12.53
N GLY A 262 0.30 23.96 11.21
CA GLY A 262 -0.81 23.70 10.29
C GLY A 262 -1.59 22.44 10.66
N SER A 263 -0.90 21.36 11.01
CA SER A 263 -1.54 20.11 11.46
C SER A 263 -2.20 20.23 12.83
N LEU A 264 -1.59 20.92 13.80
CA LEU A 264 -2.22 21.21 15.09
C LEU A 264 -3.50 22.05 14.93
N LEU A 265 -3.44 23.07 14.05
CA LEU A 265 -4.59 23.92 13.74
C LEU A 265 -5.76 23.10 13.19
N PHE A 266 -5.48 22.10 12.34
CA PHE A 266 -6.51 21.21 11.81
C PHE A 266 -7.21 20.44 12.92
N VAL A 267 -6.45 19.84 13.85
CA VAL A 267 -7.01 19.06 14.96
C VAL A 267 -7.92 19.91 15.85
N VAL A 268 -7.58 21.18 16.06
CA VAL A 268 -8.35 22.10 16.90
C VAL A 268 -9.57 22.68 16.18
N THR A 269 -9.41 23.11 14.93
CA THR A 269 -10.41 23.93 14.21
C THR A 269 -11.18 23.18 13.13
N GLY A 270 -10.66 22.06 12.63
CA GLY A 270 -11.17 21.36 11.45
C GLY A 270 -10.96 22.10 10.13
N ASN A 271 -10.22 23.22 10.10
CA ASN A 271 -10.03 24.03 8.89
C ASN A 271 -8.92 23.49 7.98
N PHE A 272 -9.26 22.50 7.16
CA PHE A 272 -8.31 21.84 6.27
C PHE A 272 -7.67 22.78 5.24
N LYS A 273 -8.45 23.74 4.71
CA LYS A 273 -7.96 24.71 3.72
C LYS A 273 -6.81 25.56 4.26
N THR A 274 -6.90 25.98 5.53
CA THR A 274 -5.82 26.77 6.16
C THR A 274 -4.60 25.89 6.44
N THR A 275 -4.81 24.65 6.87
CA THR A 275 -3.73 23.67 7.05
C THR A 275 -2.94 23.45 5.77
N LEU A 276 -3.61 23.25 4.63
CA LEU A 276 -2.93 23.12 3.33
C LEU A 276 -2.01 24.30 3.02
N ARG A 277 -2.47 25.53 3.25
CA ARG A 277 -1.68 26.74 3.01
C ARG A 277 -0.38 26.79 3.82
N TYR A 278 -0.40 26.27 5.05
CA TYR A 278 0.81 26.15 5.89
C TYR A 278 1.74 25.04 5.43
N TRP A 279 1.20 23.91 4.98
CA TRP A 279 2.00 22.84 4.39
C TRP A 279 2.65 23.28 3.07
N ASP A 280 1.92 23.98 2.20
CA ASP A 280 2.45 24.56 0.97
C ASP A 280 3.53 25.62 1.24
N LEU A 281 3.39 26.38 2.35
CA LEU A 281 4.44 27.27 2.82
C LEU A 281 5.68 26.48 3.26
N GLY A 282 5.52 25.39 4.02
CA GLY A 282 6.62 24.49 4.39
C GLY A 282 7.36 23.92 3.18
N GLU A 283 6.63 23.45 2.16
CA GLU A 283 7.19 22.98 0.89
C GLU A 283 7.99 24.07 0.17
N TYR A 284 7.43 25.29 0.13
CA TYR A 284 8.10 26.45 -0.44
C TYR A 284 9.42 26.74 0.27
N ILE A 285 9.45 26.70 1.61
CA ILE A 285 10.68 26.89 2.40
C ILE A 285 11.76 25.88 2.02
N ILE A 286 11.43 24.58 1.95
CA ILE A 286 12.41 23.55 1.56
C ILE A 286 13.03 23.88 0.20
N ARG A 287 12.20 24.29 -0.77
CA ARG A 287 12.65 24.60 -2.13
C ARG A 287 13.53 25.85 -2.19
N ILE A 288 13.16 26.96 -1.54
CA ILE A 288 13.94 28.21 -1.65
C ILE A 288 15.28 28.18 -0.92
N PHE A 289 15.44 27.26 0.03
CA PHE A 289 16.69 27.05 0.76
C PHE A 289 17.52 25.89 0.19
N ASN A 290 17.07 25.23 -0.90
CA ASN A 290 17.68 24.02 -1.45
C ASN A 290 18.01 22.99 -0.34
N ALA A 291 17.04 22.78 0.56
CA ALA A 291 17.24 22.04 1.79
C ALA A 291 17.00 20.53 1.59
N ASP A 292 17.65 19.94 0.59
CA ASP A 292 17.38 18.56 0.18
C ASP A 292 17.67 17.53 1.29
N ARG A 293 18.68 17.81 2.14
CA ARG A 293 19.03 16.97 3.30
C ARG A 293 17.89 16.73 4.28
N ILE A 294 16.95 17.66 4.39
CA ILE A 294 15.78 17.56 5.30
C ILE A 294 14.47 17.31 4.54
N ARG A 295 14.54 17.08 3.22
CA ARG A 295 13.37 16.80 2.38
C ARG A 295 12.66 15.53 2.82
N GLY A 296 13.41 14.48 3.19
CA GLY A 296 12.86 13.24 3.72
C GLY A 296 11.97 13.47 4.95
N ARG A 297 12.44 14.29 5.91
CA ARG A 297 11.64 14.67 7.10
C ARG A 297 10.33 15.37 6.74
N TYR A 298 10.36 16.27 5.75
CA TYR A 298 9.15 16.93 5.24
C TYR A 298 8.18 15.92 4.61
N LEU A 299 8.67 15.04 3.74
CA LEU A 299 7.85 14.03 3.06
C LEU A 299 7.18 13.09 4.05
N PHE A 300 7.93 12.56 5.02
CA PHE A 300 7.37 11.76 6.11
C PHE A 300 6.30 12.53 6.89
N GLY A 301 6.60 13.76 7.31
CA GLY A 301 5.66 14.58 8.07
C GLY A 301 4.36 14.81 7.30
N LYS A 302 4.44 15.09 5.99
CA LYS A 302 3.30 15.31 5.10
C LYS A 302 2.47 14.04 4.96
N ASN A 303 3.15 12.91 4.70
CA ASN A 303 2.53 11.60 4.56
C ASN A 303 1.79 11.16 5.85
N MET A 304 2.40 11.35 7.01
CA MET A 304 1.86 10.89 8.30
C MET A 304 0.82 11.84 8.92
N LEU A 305 0.89 13.16 8.66
CA LEU A 305 0.05 14.16 9.31
C LEU A 305 -1.00 14.82 8.40
N LEU A 306 -0.88 14.68 7.07
CA LEU A 306 -1.73 15.40 6.12
C LEU A 306 -2.32 14.53 5.01
N ASP A 307 -1.50 13.75 4.32
CA ASP A 307 -1.90 13.20 3.01
C ASP A 307 -3.01 12.15 3.10
N PHE A 308 -3.20 11.51 4.26
CA PHE A 308 -4.32 10.59 4.49
C PHE A 308 -5.71 11.28 4.49
N TYR A 309 -5.74 12.63 4.48
CA TYR A 309 -6.93 13.44 4.21
C TYR A 309 -7.06 13.87 2.74
N ARG A 310 -6.30 13.27 1.81
CA ARG A 310 -6.25 13.72 0.39
C ARG A 310 -5.97 12.63 -0.62
N GLN A 311 -5.41 11.51 -0.19
CA GLN A 311 -4.94 10.44 -1.07
C GLN A 311 -5.46 9.09 -0.58
N PRO A 312 -5.74 8.16 -1.51
CA PRO A 312 -6.04 6.77 -1.17
C PRO A 312 -4.80 6.09 -0.58
N PHE A 313 -5.01 5.03 0.23
CA PHE A 313 -3.93 4.32 0.92
C PHE A 313 -2.84 3.77 -0.02
N SER A 314 -3.20 3.30 -1.21
CA SER A 314 -2.25 2.83 -2.22
C SER A 314 -1.21 3.89 -2.61
N LYS A 315 -1.60 5.16 -2.64
CA LYS A 315 -0.68 6.27 -2.91
C LYS A 315 0.09 6.71 -1.66
N LEU A 316 -0.51 6.60 -0.47
CA LEU A 316 0.19 6.89 0.78
C LEU A 316 1.37 5.94 1.02
N VAL A 317 1.22 4.68 0.62
CA VAL A 317 2.31 3.69 0.60
C VAL A 317 3.49 4.19 -0.24
N LEU A 318 3.25 4.59 -1.49
CA LEU A 318 4.31 5.06 -2.39
C LEU A 318 5.01 6.31 -1.84
N LEU A 319 4.25 7.24 -1.27
CA LEU A 319 4.80 8.45 -0.65
C LEU A 319 5.61 8.16 0.62
N ALA A 320 5.26 7.11 1.38
CA ALA A 320 6.02 6.68 2.55
C ALA A 320 7.36 6.04 2.14
N ASP A 321 7.38 5.25 1.06
CA ASP A 321 8.61 4.66 0.50
C ASP A 321 9.52 5.75 -0.09
N GLU A 322 8.96 6.76 -0.78
CA GLU A 322 9.72 7.94 -1.24
C GLU A 322 10.37 8.70 -0.06
N ALA A 323 9.63 8.88 1.04
CA ALA A 323 10.16 9.53 2.24
C ALA A 323 11.31 8.72 2.86
N TYR A 324 11.18 7.38 2.90
CA TYR A 324 12.23 6.47 3.35
C TYR A 324 13.50 6.63 2.50
N GLU A 325 13.39 6.48 1.17
CA GLU A 325 14.54 6.56 0.26
C GLU A 325 15.25 7.92 0.36
N LYS A 326 14.50 9.02 0.48
CA LYS A 326 15.08 10.35 0.68
C LYS A 326 15.79 10.50 2.03
N CYS A 327 15.29 9.87 3.09
CA CYS A 327 16.00 9.87 4.38
C CYS A 327 17.30 9.05 4.30
N ILE A 328 17.26 7.87 3.68
CA ILE A 328 18.45 7.02 3.49
C ILE A 328 19.52 7.73 2.66
N GLN A 329 19.13 8.39 1.56
CA GLN A 329 20.02 9.14 0.68
C GLN A 329 20.89 10.17 1.43
N TYR A 330 20.36 10.76 2.52
CA TYR A 330 21.06 11.77 3.32
C TYR A 330 21.48 11.31 4.71
N GLY A 331 21.39 10.00 5.01
CA GLY A 331 21.83 9.41 6.29
C GLY A 331 20.92 9.71 7.48
N ASP A 332 19.64 9.98 7.25
CA ASP A 332 18.67 10.37 8.28
C ASP A 332 17.87 9.16 8.80
N TYR A 333 18.57 8.24 9.45
CA TYR A 333 18.07 6.90 9.80
C TYR A 333 16.83 6.88 10.70
N LEU A 334 16.72 7.83 11.63
CA LEU A 334 15.56 7.94 12.52
C LEU A 334 14.27 8.20 11.72
N TRP A 335 14.33 9.16 10.79
CA TRP A 335 13.16 9.52 9.98
C TRP A 335 12.89 8.51 8.87
N ALA A 336 13.92 7.81 8.38
CA ALA A 336 13.75 6.62 7.54
C ALA A 336 12.95 5.55 8.29
N ALA A 337 13.31 5.23 9.54
CA ALA A 337 12.59 4.25 10.35
C ALA A 337 11.13 4.68 10.62
N PHE A 338 10.89 5.97 10.89
CA PHE A 338 9.53 6.49 11.01
C PHE A 338 8.72 6.34 9.72
N SER A 339 9.36 6.52 8.55
CA SER A 339 8.73 6.33 7.25
C SER A 339 8.31 4.89 7.02
N LEU A 340 9.10 3.91 7.47
CA LEU A 340 8.72 2.49 7.44
C LEU A 340 7.49 2.20 8.32
N ILE A 341 7.37 2.86 9.49
CA ILE A 341 6.16 2.72 10.33
C ILE A 341 4.92 3.19 9.58
N SER A 342 4.95 4.36 8.92
CA SER A 342 3.81 4.82 8.10
C SER A 342 3.54 3.89 6.92
N HIS A 343 4.60 3.38 6.27
CA HIS A 343 4.51 2.44 5.16
C HIS A 343 3.77 1.16 5.59
N SER A 344 4.23 0.51 6.67
CA SER A 344 3.60 -0.69 7.24
C SER A 344 2.15 -0.46 7.69
N ILE A 345 1.81 0.71 8.23
CA ILE A 345 0.43 1.04 8.64
C ILE A 345 -0.50 1.15 7.43
N TYR A 346 -0.08 1.87 6.39
CA TYR A 346 -0.94 2.12 5.22
C TYR A 346 -1.11 0.88 4.34
N HIS A 347 -0.11 0.01 4.28
CA HIS A 347 -0.20 -1.26 3.55
C HIS A 347 -1.36 -2.14 4.03
N LEU A 348 -1.67 -2.19 5.34
CA LEU A 348 -2.83 -2.93 5.85
C LEU A 348 -4.14 -2.56 5.13
N TYR A 349 -4.28 -1.31 4.69
CA TYR A 349 -5.50 -0.80 4.06
C TYR A 349 -5.45 -0.78 2.53
N SER A 350 -4.25 -0.82 1.94
CA SER A 350 -4.09 -0.91 0.49
C SER A 350 -3.95 -2.34 -0.02
N SER A 351 -3.57 -3.29 0.82
CA SER A 351 -3.41 -4.70 0.44
C SER A 351 -4.75 -5.40 0.21
N ASP A 352 -4.83 -6.15 -0.88
CA ASP A 352 -5.99 -6.98 -1.23
C ASP A 352 -6.02 -8.30 -0.45
N THR A 353 -4.87 -8.79 -0.01
CA THR A 353 -4.72 -10.04 0.75
C THR A 353 -3.79 -9.88 1.94
N SER A 354 -3.98 -10.70 2.97
CA SER A 354 -3.11 -10.75 4.14
C SER A 354 -1.70 -11.23 3.79
N GLU A 355 -1.55 -12.06 2.75
CA GLU A 355 -0.27 -12.52 2.22
C GLU A 355 0.54 -11.36 1.63
N SER A 356 -0.06 -10.57 0.73
CA SER A 356 0.59 -9.38 0.16
C SER A 356 0.99 -8.37 1.24
N TYR A 357 0.17 -8.26 2.30
CA TYR A 357 0.52 -7.41 3.44
C TYR A 357 1.69 -7.99 4.24
N TYR A 358 1.69 -9.29 4.49
CA TYR A 358 2.73 -9.98 5.25
C TYR A 358 4.10 -9.94 4.56
N GLU A 359 4.15 -10.10 3.24
CA GLU A 359 5.38 -9.95 2.45
C GLU A 359 6.03 -8.57 2.66
N VAL A 360 5.22 -7.52 2.65
CA VAL A 360 5.70 -6.16 2.92
C VAL A 360 6.18 -6.01 4.35
N LEU A 361 5.47 -6.58 5.34
CA LEU A 361 5.90 -6.55 6.73
C LEU A 361 7.28 -7.19 6.92
N ILE A 362 7.57 -8.30 6.24
CA ILE A 362 8.91 -8.93 6.26
C ILE A 362 9.96 -8.01 5.63
N LYS A 363 9.62 -7.38 4.49
CA LYS A 363 10.53 -6.44 3.81
C LYS A 363 10.85 -5.24 4.71
N ASP A 364 9.85 -4.65 5.35
CA ASP A 364 10.01 -3.52 6.26
C ASP A 364 10.73 -3.92 7.56
N ALA A 365 10.52 -5.14 8.07
CA ALA A 365 11.29 -5.67 9.21
C ALA A 365 12.78 -5.74 8.87
N LYS A 366 13.13 -6.24 7.68
CA LYS A 366 14.53 -6.31 7.23
C LYS A 366 15.14 -4.92 7.02
N ARG A 367 14.40 -3.98 6.45
CA ARG A 367 14.85 -2.58 6.32
C ARG A 367 15.03 -1.94 7.71
N GLY A 368 14.10 -2.19 8.64
CA GLY A 368 14.19 -1.73 10.04
C GLY A 368 15.38 -2.31 10.80
N GLU A 369 15.77 -3.56 10.51
CA GLU A 369 16.97 -4.21 11.04
C GLU A 369 18.24 -3.42 10.71
N GLN A 370 18.38 -3.07 9.43
CA GLN A 370 19.53 -2.34 8.90
C GLN A 370 19.66 -0.96 9.55
N LEU A 371 18.55 -0.37 9.99
CA LEU A 371 18.52 0.91 10.69
C LEU A 371 18.79 0.81 12.20
N GLY A 372 18.78 -0.39 12.77
CA GLY A 372 18.89 -0.58 14.22
C GLY A 372 17.73 0.02 15.02
N TYR A 373 16.58 0.30 14.39
CA TYR A 373 15.43 0.93 15.04
C TYR A 373 14.39 -0.11 15.48
N GLU A 374 14.44 -0.46 16.77
CA GLU A 374 13.66 -1.57 17.34
C GLU A 374 12.13 -1.41 17.19
N THR A 375 11.61 -0.18 17.21
CA THR A 375 10.18 0.09 17.17
C THR A 375 9.49 -0.39 15.89
N VAL A 376 10.21 -0.51 14.76
CA VAL A 376 9.65 -1.07 13.51
C VAL A 376 9.20 -2.53 13.71
N TYR A 377 9.98 -3.32 14.46
CA TYR A 377 9.63 -4.71 14.76
C TYR A 377 8.37 -4.86 15.60
N ILE A 378 8.11 -3.89 16.48
CA ILE A 378 6.89 -3.89 17.30
C ILE A 378 5.67 -3.71 16.38
N VAL A 379 5.76 -2.81 15.40
CA VAL A 379 4.70 -2.57 14.42
C VAL A 379 4.45 -3.82 13.58
N VAL A 380 5.53 -4.47 13.11
CA VAL A 380 5.46 -5.73 12.35
C VAL A 380 4.85 -6.85 13.17
N ALA A 381 5.35 -7.11 14.38
CA ALA A 381 4.85 -8.16 15.27
C ALA A 381 3.36 -7.96 15.63
N SER A 382 2.95 -6.72 15.87
CA SER A 382 1.55 -6.38 16.15
C SER A 382 0.65 -6.65 14.93
N SER A 383 1.16 -6.40 13.72
CA SER A 383 0.43 -6.55 12.46
C SER A 383 0.32 -8.01 12.04
N ASP A 384 1.42 -8.77 12.16
CA ASP A 384 1.43 -10.23 12.01
C ASP A 384 0.47 -10.91 13.00
N PHE A 385 0.48 -10.46 14.26
CA PHE A 385 -0.44 -10.98 15.26
C PHE A 385 -1.90 -10.80 14.84
N LEU A 386 -2.29 -9.64 14.27
CA LEU A 386 -3.65 -9.43 13.75
C LEU A 386 -3.95 -10.45 12.64
N ILE A 387 -3.07 -10.56 11.63
CA ILE A 387 -3.25 -11.44 10.47
C ILE A 387 -3.53 -12.87 10.92
N ARG A 388 -2.66 -13.42 11.78
CA ARG A 388 -2.82 -14.79 12.27
C ARG A 388 -4.07 -14.98 13.12
N SER A 389 -4.42 -13.97 13.93
CA SER A 389 -5.59 -14.05 14.82
C SER A 389 -6.92 -14.04 14.09
N ILE A 390 -7.04 -13.32 12.96
CA ILE A 390 -8.26 -13.30 12.16
C ILE A 390 -8.27 -14.37 11.06
N GLY A 391 -7.09 -14.92 10.72
CA GLY A 391 -6.94 -16.05 9.80
C GLY A 391 -7.18 -17.41 10.46
N ASN A 392 -6.86 -17.58 11.75
CA ASN A 392 -6.95 -18.86 12.46
C ASN A 392 -7.91 -18.82 13.65
N THR A 393 -8.52 -19.96 13.98
CA THR A 393 -9.52 -20.07 15.06
C THR A 393 -8.89 -20.32 16.44
N SER A 394 -7.63 -20.76 16.49
CA SER A 394 -6.90 -20.94 17.75
C SER A 394 -6.31 -19.63 18.25
N LYS A 395 -6.26 -19.47 19.59
CA LYS A 395 -5.63 -18.30 20.23
C LYS A 395 -4.15 -18.25 19.83
N GLN A 396 -3.76 -17.17 19.19
CA GLN A 396 -2.41 -16.96 18.71
C GLN A 396 -1.53 -16.33 19.79
N ASN A 397 -0.22 -16.55 19.69
CA ASN A 397 0.80 -15.80 20.40
C ASN A 397 1.42 -14.73 19.50
N VAL A 398 2.00 -13.69 20.10
CA VAL A 398 2.79 -12.68 19.39
C VAL A 398 4.17 -13.27 19.06
N ILE A 399 4.61 -13.10 17.82
CA ILE A 399 5.96 -13.48 17.38
C ILE A 399 6.78 -12.19 17.27
N TYR A 400 7.86 -12.08 18.05
CA TYR A 400 8.74 -10.92 18.07
C TYR A 400 10.20 -11.38 18.04
N ARG A 401 10.92 -11.07 16.95
CA ARG A 401 12.36 -11.42 16.75
C ARG A 401 12.65 -12.89 17.12
N ASP A 402 11.88 -13.80 16.52
CA ASP A 402 11.97 -15.26 16.71
C ASP A 402 11.50 -15.79 18.07
N ARG A 403 10.96 -14.95 18.94
CA ARG A 403 10.33 -15.36 20.21
C ARG A 403 8.83 -15.36 20.09
N GLU A 404 8.23 -16.49 20.43
CA GLU A 404 6.79 -16.61 20.60
C GLU A 404 6.41 -16.32 22.06
N MET A 405 5.46 -15.41 22.28
CA MET A 405 5.03 -15.02 23.62
C MET A 405 3.55 -14.63 23.65
N SER A 406 2.91 -14.76 24.82
CA SER A 406 1.52 -14.33 24.98
C SER A 406 1.40 -12.80 24.79
N ALA A 407 0.21 -12.33 24.42
CA ALA A 407 -0.05 -10.91 24.28
C ALA A 407 0.26 -10.12 25.57
N GLU A 408 -0.07 -10.66 26.74
CA GLU A 408 0.18 -10.02 28.03
C GLU A 408 1.68 -9.92 28.34
N ILE A 409 2.46 -10.93 27.96
CA ILE A 409 3.92 -10.92 28.07
C ILE A 409 4.51 -9.89 27.11
N PHE A 410 4.07 -9.87 25.85
CA PHE A 410 4.50 -8.88 24.86
C PHE A 410 4.22 -7.44 25.32
N GLU A 411 3.03 -7.18 25.87
CA GLU A 411 2.67 -5.89 26.42
C GLU A 411 3.60 -5.48 27.57
N ARG A 412 3.89 -6.41 28.50
CA ARG A 412 4.70 -6.13 29.70
C ARG A 412 6.19 -6.01 29.42
N GLU A 413 6.73 -6.87 28.56
CA GLU A 413 8.18 -7.03 28.35
C GLU A 413 8.70 -6.30 27.12
N VAL A 414 7.82 -5.94 26.16
CA VAL A 414 8.22 -5.25 24.93
C VAL A 414 7.58 -3.86 24.84
N LEU A 415 6.25 -3.75 24.85
CA LEU A 415 5.56 -2.48 24.61
C LEU A 415 5.79 -1.45 25.74
N VAL A 416 5.55 -1.85 26.99
CA VAL A 416 5.70 -0.94 28.14
C VAL A 416 7.15 -0.42 28.28
N PRO A 417 8.20 -1.27 28.22
CA PRO A 417 9.57 -0.80 28.28
C PRO A 417 10.00 0.05 27.07
N ASN A 418 9.50 -0.27 25.87
CA ASN A 418 9.80 0.52 24.68
C ASN A 418 9.21 1.94 24.77
N ALA A 419 8.10 2.15 25.47
CA ALA A 419 7.50 3.46 25.75
C ALA A 419 7.21 4.33 24.50
N ASN A 420 7.18 3.73 23.30
CA ASN A 420 6.81 4.45 22.09
C ASN A 420 5.28 4.48 21.92
N GLY A 421 4.69 5.62 22.25
CA GLY A 421 3.24 5.81 22.19
C GLY A 421 2.60 5.57 20.80
N THR A 422 3.34 5.69 19.68
CA THR A 422 2.77 5.39 18.36
C THR A 422 2.68 3.88 18.13
N ALA A 423 3.72 3.12 18.48
CA ALA A 423 3.69 1.66 18.38
C ALA A 423 2.66 1.05 19.34
N ASN A 424 2.57 1.55 20.58
CA ASN A 424 1.55 1.16 21.54
C ASN A 424 0.13 1.43 21.02
N ALA A 425 -0.10 2.61 20.45
CA ALA A 425 -1.40 2.98 19.89
C ALA A 425 -1.76 2.09 18.69
N TRP A 426 -0.78 1.75 17.84
CA TRP A 426 -0.98 0.82 16.72
C TRP A 426 -1.37 -0.57 17.21
N TYR A 427 -0.60 -1.15 18.15
CA TYR A 427 -0.93 -2.42 18.79
C TYR A 427 -2.36 -2.42 19.36
N ALA A 428 -2.72 -1.40 20.14
CA ALA A 428 -4.04 -1.30 20.77
C ALA A 428 -5.17 -1.19 19.73
N VAL A 429 -4.96 -0.50 18.61
CA VAL A 429 -5.91 -0.45 17.50
C VAL A 429 -6.07 -1.81 16.83
N LEU A 430 -4.97 -2.52 16.56
CA LEU A 430 -5.03 -3.85 15.94
C LEU A 430 -5.70 -4.88 16.86
N ARG A 431 -5.37 -4.87 18.16
CA ARG A 431 -6.09 -5.68 19.17
C ARG A 431 -7.56 -5.30 19.27
N GLY A 432 -7.87 -4.01 19.22
CA GLY A 432 -9.27 -3.56 19.16
C GLY A 432 -9.99 -4.08 17.91
N LYS A 433 -9.37 -4.03 16.73
CA LYS A 433 -9.94 -4.59 15.50
C LYS A 433 -10.14 -6.11 15.62
N GLU A 434 -9.14 -6.83 16.10
CA GLU A 434 -9.17 -8.28 16.32
C GLU A 434 -10.31 -8.69 17.26
N THR A 435 -10.33 -8.14 18.48
CA THR A 435 -11.36 -8.41 19.50
C THR A 435 -12.76 -7.99 19.06
N TYR A 436 -12.89 -6.95 18.22
CA TYR A 436 -14.18 -6.61 17.62
C TYR A 436 -14.68 -7.71 16.69
N LEU A 437 -13.81 -8.16 15.78
CA LEU A 437 -14.15 -9.15 14.76
C LEU A 437 -14.45 -10.51 15.39
N SER A 438 -13.74 -10.90 16.46
CA SER A 438 -13.96 -12.14 17.20
C SER A 438 -15.16 -12.09 18.16
N GLY A 439 -15.76 -10.91 18.39
CA GLY A 439 -16.90 -10.74 19.30
C GLY A 439 -16.52 -10.49 20.77
N GLU A 440 -15.24 -10.36 21.08
CA GLU A 440 -14.69 -10.15 22.43
C GLU A 440 -14.75 -8.67 22.87
N TRP A 441 -15.92 -8.03 22.78
CA TRP A 441 -16.03 -6.57 22.91
C TRP A 441 -15.59 -6.00 24.27
N LYS A 442 -15.67 -6.79 25.35
CA LYS A 442 -15.20 -6.35 26.68
C LYS A 442 -13.67 -6.36 26.78
N GLU A 443 -13.01 -7.27 26.08
CA GLU A 443 -11.54 -7.32 26.02
C GLU A 443 -11.01 -6.11 25.25
N GLY A 444 -11.57 -5.82 24.07
CA GLY A 444 -11.15 -4.67 23.28
C GLY A 444 -11.29 -3.34 24.02
N LEU A 445 -12.34 -3.15 24.84
CA LEU A 445 -12.45 -1.98 25.72
C LEU A 445 -11.36 -1.92 26.78
N ARG A 446 -11.01 -3.06 27.40
CA ARG A 446 -9.91 -3.13 28.38
C ARG A 446 -8.58 -2.73 27.74
N VAL A 447 -8.29 -3.22 26.52
CA VAL A 447 -7.09 -2.83 25.77
C VAL A 447 -7.08 -1.33 25.47
N PHE A 448 -8.18 -0.77 24.97
CA PHE A 448 -8.28 0.66 24.69
C PHE A 448 -8.16 1.53 25.94
N ASP A 449 -8.66 1.09 27.08
CA ASP A 449 -8.53 1.83 28.34
C ASP A 449 -7.11 1.75 28.91
N LYS A 450 -6.43 0.60 28.76
CA LYS A 450 -5.02 0.42 29.13
C LYS A 450 -4.10 1.37 28.37
N PHE A 451 -4.33 1.56 27.07
CA PHE A 451 -3.51 2.41 26.19
C PHE A 451 -4.14 3.79 25.89
N ALA A 452 -5.10 4.24 26.69
CA ALA A 452 -5.87 5.46 26.40
C ALA A 452 -5.02 6.72 26.20
N ASN A 453 -3.94 6.88 26.97
CA ASN A 453 -3.05 8.03 26.85
C ASN A 453 -2.31 8.07 25.51
N ASP A 454 -1.79 6.92 25.06
CA ASP A 454 -1.06 6.78 23.80
C ASP A 454 -1.99 7.00 22.59
N LEU A 455 -3.20 6.46 22.68
CA LEU A 455 -4.26 6.64 21.68
C LEU A 455 -4.68 8.11 21.57
N GLU A 456 -4.87 8.81 22.70
CA GLU A 456 -5.23 10.24 22.68
C GLU A 456 -4.09 11.15 22.23
N ARG A 457 -2.82 10.75 22.44
CA ARG A 457 -1.65 11.46 21.87
C ARG A 457 -1.55 11.30 20.36
N SER A 458 -2.25 10.34 19.77
CA SER A 458 -2.23 10.04 18.33
C SER A 458 -3.25 10.84 17.50
N ARG A 459 -3.91 11.85 18.08
CA ARG A 459 -4.92 12.72 17.43
C ARG A 459 -4.55 13.33 16.08
N THR A 460 -3.26 13.50 15.79
CA THR A 460 -2.76 14.11 14.55
C THR A 460 -2.50 13.12 13.43
N ILE A 461 -2.59 11.80 13.69
CA ILE A 461 -2.25 10.74 12.73
C ILE A 461 -3.43 9.79 12.50
N PHE A 462 -3.36 9.01 11.42
CA PHE A 462 -4.43 8.12 10.98
C PHE A 462 -4.87 7.08 12.04
N ILE A 463 -3.97 6.58 12.88
CA ILE A 463 -4.29 5.62 13.97
C ILE A 463 -5.47 6.09 14.83
N TYR A 464 -5.62 7.40 15.02
CA TYR A 464 -6.71 7.96 15.81
C TYR A 464 -8.11 7.71 15.23
N SER A 465 -8.26 7.69 13.89
CA SER A 465 -9.56 7.39 13.30
C SER A 465 -9.96 5.94 13.57
N GLU A 466 -9.04 5.00 13.45
CA GLU A 466 -9.28 3.58 13.74
C GLU A 466 -9.67 3.38 15.22
N TYR A 467 -8.92 3.98 16.14
CA TYR A 467 -9.25 3.98 17.57
C TYR A 467 -10.66 4.48 17.83
N ARG A 468 -11.02 5.65 17.28
CA ARG A 468 -12.33 6.25 17.47
C ARG A 468 -13.44 5.39 16.88
N PHE A 469 -13.20 4.76 15.74
CA PHE A 469 -14.15 3.86 15.09
C PHE A 469 -14.39 2.62 15.93
N TYR A 470 -13.36 1.81 16.17
CA TYR A 470 -13.50 0.54 16.87
C TYR A 470 -13.94 0.72 18.32
N LYS A 471 -13.39 1.68 19.09
CA LYS A 471 -13.86 1.91 20.48
C LYS A 471 -15.34 2.27 20.52
N SER A 472 -15.83 3.06 19.56
CA SER A 472 -17.26 3.40 19.50
C SER A 472 -18.13 2.16 19.24
N LEU A 473 -17.71 1.26 18.34
CA LEU A 473 -18.41 0.02 18.08
C LEU A 473 -18.43 -0.93 19.29
N HIS A 474 -17.30 -1.09 19.99
CA HIS A 474 -17.26 -1.90 21.22
C HIS A 474 -18.18 -1.34 22.32
N LEU A 475 -18.21 -0.01 22.48
CA LEU A 475 -19.09 0.64 23.44
C LEU A 475 -20.56 0.36 23.13
N ILE A 476 -20.95 0.38 21.85
CA ILE A 476 -22.31 0.07 21.41
C ILE A 476 -22.62 -1.42 21.66
N ARG A 477 -21.80 -2.34 21.12
CA ARG A 477 -22.04 -3.80 21.20
C ARG A 477 -22.03 -4.35 22.63
N SER A 478 -21.05 -3.95 23.46
CA SER A 478 -20.96 -4.41 24.86
C SER A 478 -22.14 -3.98 25.75
N ASN A 479 -22.95 -3.01 25.30
CA ASN A 479 -24.09 -2.49 26.04
C ASN A 479 -25.44 -2.76 25.37
N GLU A 480 -25.53 -3.63 24.35
CA GLU A 480 -26.81 -3.99 23.74
C GLU A 480 -27.82 -4.58 24.74
N SER A 481 -27.33 -5.29 25.78
CA SER A 481 -28.15 -5.84 26.87
C SER A 481 -28.48 -4.86 28.00
N LYS A 482 -27.78 -3.71 28.09
CA LYS A 482 -27.98 -2.70 29.14
C LYS A 482 -28.80 -1.54 28.62
N ARG A 483 -29.88 -1.17 29.32
CA ARG A 483 -30.84 -0.12 28.90
C ARG A 483 -30.21 1.27 28.62
N ARG A 484 -29.00 1.61 29.10
CA ARG A 484 -28.41 2.95 28.88
C ARG A 484 -26.88 3.00 28.97
N LEU A 485 -26.24 3.65 28.00
CA LEU A 485 -24.82 4.01 28.02
C LEU A 485 -24.55 5.13 29.04
N SER A 486 -23.36 5.13 29.64
CA SER A 486 -22.91 6.25 30.48
C SER A 486 -22.78 7.53 29.65
N TRP A 487 -22.92 8.69 30.31
CA TRP A 487 -22.81 9.99 29.64
C TRP A 487 -21.45 10.17 28.95
N SER A 488 -20.36 9.73 29.59
CA SER A 488 -19.00 9.76 29.03
C SER A 488 -18.89 8.94 27.73
N ASN A 489 -19.41 7.71 27.72
CA ASN A 489 -19.37 6.84 26.54
C ASN A 489 -20.23 7.40 25.40
N LEU A 490 -21.40 7.95 25.73
CA LEU A 490 -22.27 8.60 24.75
C LEU A 490 -21.61 9.85 24.15
N PHE A 491 -20.94 10.65 24.97
CA PHE A 491 -20.18 11.81 24.52
C PHE A 491 -19.03 11.39 23.61
N PHE A 492 -18.30 10.33 23.94
CA PHE A 492 -17.25 9.77 23.11
C PHE A 492 -17.78 9.39 21.72
N ILE A 493 -18.85 8.60 21.63
CA ILE A 493 -19.46 8.16 20.35
C ILE A 493 -19.93 9.37 19.53
N LYS A 494 -20.66 10.31 20.14
CA LYS A 494 -21.11 11.53 19.44
C LYS A 494 -19.94 12.36 18.91
N ARG A 495 -18.86 12.46 19.69
CA ARG A 495 -17.65 13.16 19.26
C ARG A 495 -16.98 12.43 18.09
N SER A 496 -16.87 11.10 18.14
CA SER A 496 -16.36 10.27 17.04
C SER A 496 -17.17 10.51 15.76
N ILE A 497 -18.50 10.43 15.82
CA ILE A 497 -19.39 10.69 14.66
C ILE A 497 -19.17 12.10 14.10
N SER A 498 -19.01 13.11 14.97
CA SER A 498 -18.74 14.49 14.53
C SER A 498 -17.39 14.61 13.81
N LEU A 499 -16.36 13.90 14.27
CA LEU A 499 -15.04 13.91 13.64
C LEU A 499 -15.09 13.22 12.27
N PHE A 500 -15.68 12.03 12.20
CA PHE A 500 -15.87 11.32 10.94
C PHE A 500 -16.69 12.10 9.92
N LYS A 501 -17.69 12.87 10.36
CA LYS A 501 -18.43 13.80 9.48
C LYS A 501 -17.54 14.90 8.87
N VAL A 502 -16.57 15.40 9.63
CA VAL A 502 -15.62 16.41 9.14
C VAL A 502 -14.63 15.75 8.18
N TRP A 503 -14.05 14.62 8.57
CA TRP A 503 -13.06 13.90 7.76
C TRP A 503 -13.64 13.38 6.44
N SER A 504 -14.87 12.86 6.44
CA SER A 504 -15.56 12.39 5.23
C SER A 504 -15.89 13.53 4.25
N LYS A 505 -16.01 14.77 4.73
CA LYS A 505 -16.14 15.94 3.86
C LYS A 505 -14.80 16.37 3.26
N THR A 506 -13.70 16.12 3.97
CA THR A 506 -12.36 16.44 3.51
C THR A 506 -11.89 15.44 2.46
N PHE A 507 -12.05 14.14 2.73
CA PHE A 507 -11.69 13.07 1.81
C PHE A 507 -12.63 11.86 1.99
N PRO A 508 -13.67 11.75 1.15
CA PRO A 508 -14.70 10.73 1.31
C PRO A 508 -14.15 9.30 1.32
N ASP A 509 -13.24 8.96 0.41
CA ASP A 509 -12.75 7.59 0.17
C ASP A 509 -12.23 6.91 1.46
N ASN A 510 -11.48 7.64 2.29
CA ASN A 510 -10.91 7.06 3.51
C ASN A 510 -11.89 7.01 4.70
N PHE A 511 -12.98 7.79 4.70
CA PHE A 511 -13.75 8.06 5.94
C PHE A 511 -15.28 7.95 5.81
N GLN A 512 -15.85 7.98 4.61
CA GLN A 512 -17.29 8.09 4.40
C GLN A 512 -18.04 6.82 4.84
N SER A 513 -17.54 5.64 4.49
CA SER A 513 -18.11 4.36 4.91
C SER A 513 -18.10 4.22 6.44
N TYR A 514 -17.00 4.60 7.11
CA TYR A 514 -16.92 4.62 8.58
C TYR A 514 -17.88 5.61 9.23
N PHE A 515 -18.05 6.80 8.64
CA PHE A 515 -19.04 7.76 9.10
C PHE A 515 -20.46 7.16 9.07
N TYR A 516 -20.83 6.53 7.95
CA TYR A 516 -22.15 5.94 7.78
C TYR A 516 -22.38 4.73 8.69
N ILE A 517 -21.41 3.82 8.82
CA ILE A 517 -21.52 2.69 9.76
C ILE A 517 -21.68 3.17 11.20
N LEU A 518 -20.86 4.12 11.68
CA LEU A 518 -21.00 4.64 13.04
C LEU A 518 -22.35 5.33 13.27
N LYS A 519 -22.84 6.05 12.26
CA LYS A 519 -24.18 6.66 12.27
C LYS A 519 -25.27 5.60 12.34
N ALA A 520 -25.18 4.55 11.52
CA ALA A 520 -26.15 3.47 11.50
C ALA A 520 -26.21 2.77 12.86
N GLU A 521 -25.06 2.30 13.37
CA GLU A 521 -24.96 1.65 14.68
C GLU A 521 -25.44 2.54 15.84
N TYR A 522 -25.18 3.84 15.77
CA TYR A 522 -25.66 4.78 16.77
C TYR A 522 -27.19 4.99 16.73
N ASN A 523 -27.78 5.01 15.53
CA ASN A 523 -29.25 5.09 15.39
C ASN A 523 -29.92 3.75 15.75
N ARG A 524 -29.28 2.62 15.43
CA ARG A 524 -29.67 1.28 15.85
C ARG A 524 -29.75 1.21 17.37
N TYR A 525 -28.71 1.64 18.07
CA TYR A 525 -28.72 1.78 19.54
C TYR A 525 -29.86 2.66 20.07
N LYS A 526 -30.18 3.75 19.35
CA LYS A 526 -31.29 4.65 19.70
C LYS A 526 -32.68 4.11 19.33
N LYS A 527 -32.76 2.99 18.61
CA LYS A 527 -33.99 2.44 18.04
C LYS A 527 -34.67 3.36 17.02
N ASP A 528 -33.90 4.19 16.31
CA ASP A 528 -34.38 4.98 15.17
C ASP A 528 -34.15 4.19 13.87
N PHE A 529 -35.06 3.25 13.60
CA PHE A 529 -34.89 2.25 12.53
C PHE A 529 -34.87 2.87 11.13
N ALA A 530 -35.72 3.87 10.87
CA ALA A 530 -35.75 4.56 9.58
C ALA A 530 -34.40 5.21 9.23
N LYS A 531 -33.77 5.89 10.20
CA LYS A 531 -32.42 6.45 9.98
C LYS A 531 -31.34 5.38 9.92
N THR A 532 -31.51 4.28 10.66
CA THR A 532 -30.57 3.16 10.66
C THR A 532 -30.47 2.58 9.25
N ASP A 533 -31.60 2.30 8.61
CA ASP A 533 -31.68 1.78 7.23
C ASP A 533 -30.99 2.70 6.24
N MET A 534 -31.40 3.97 6.24
CA MET A 534 -30.84 4.99 5.35
C MET A 534 -29.31 5.07 5.46
N PHE A 535 -28.75 4.96 6.68
CA PHE A 535 -27.30 5.01 6.86
C PHE A 535 -26.58 3.72 6.47
N TYR A 536 -27.17 2.54 6.64
CA TYR A 536 -26.57 1.30 6.12
C TYR A 536 -26.60 1.26 4.59
N GLU A 537 -27.70 1.67 3.96
CA GLU A 537 -27.78 1.82 2.49
C GLU A 537 -26.76 2.86 1.99
N SER A 538 -26.63 3.99 2.69
CA SER A 538 -25.59 4.99 2.39
C SER A 538 -24.19 4.41 2.53
N ALA A 539 -23.93 3.54 3.52
CA ALA A 539 -22.65 2.87 3.69
C ALA A 539 -22.34 1.93 2.51
N LEU A 540 -23.29 1.11 2.09
CA LEU A 540 -23.16 0.20 0.94
C LEU A 540 -22.93 0.97 -0.37
N SER A 541 -23.71 2.03 -0.62
CA SER A 541 -23.56 2.87 -1.83
C SER A 541 -22.25 3.67 -1.87
N SER A 542 -21.61 3.89 -0.72
CA SER A 542 -20.33 4.61 -0.64
C SER A 542 -19.11 3.75 -0.95
N LEU A 543 -19.27 2.43 -1.09
CA LEU A 543 -18.17 1.53 -1.44
C LEU A 543 -17.81 1.72 -2.91
N GLN A 544 -16.53 1.95 -3.21
CA GLN A 544 -16.07 2.10 -4.59
C GLN A 544 -15.82 0.73 -5.25
N GLU A 545 -16.00 0.62 -6.57
CA GLU A 545 -15.84 -0.65 -7.33
C GLU A 545 -14.44 -1.28 -7.12
N ASN A 546 -13.38 -0.49 -6.89
CA ASN A 546 -11.98 -0.94 -6.80
C ASN A 546 -11.45 -1.33 -5.39
N GLU A 547 -12.22 -1.26 -4.30
CA GLU A 547 -11.65 -1.61 -2.97
C GLU A 547 -11.69 -3.13 -2.68
N GLY A 548 -10.60 -3.86 -2.89
CA GLY A 548 -10.50 -5.30 -2.56
C GLY A 548 -10.19 -5.61 -1.10
N ASN A 549 -10.72 -4.86 -0.13
CA ASN A 549 -10.13 -4.84 1.23
C ASN A 549 -11.10 -5.21 2.38
N LEU A 550 -10.50 -5.53 3.53
CA LEU A 550 -11.15 -5.88 4.81
C LEU A 550 -12.30 -4.93 5.21
N ARG A 551 -12.24 -3.66 4.77
CA ARG A 551 -13.25 -2.64 5.05
C ARG A 551 -14.59 -2.95 4.38
N LYS A 552 -14.59 -3.39 3.12
CA LYS A 552 -15.83 -3.79 2.44
C LYS A 552 -16.52 -4.93 3.17
N ALA A 553 -15.73 -5.92 3.62
CA ALA A 553 -16.25 -7.06 4.35
C ALA A 553 -17.00 -6.63 5.62
N ILE A 554 -16.42 -5.68 6.38
CA ILE A 554 -17.04 -5.10 7.59
C ILE A 554 -18.34 -4.37 7.26
N VAL A 555 -18.38 -3.55 6.20
CA VAL A 555 -19.60 -2.81 5.83
C VAL A 555 -20.73 -3.77 5.46
N HIS A 556 -20.45 -4.78 4.64
CA HIS A 556 -21.43 -5.81 4.28
C HIS A 556 -21.87 -6.66 5.47
N GLU A 557 -20.96 -6.99 6.39
CA GLU A 557 -21.28 -7.71 7.63
C GLU A 557 -22.30 -6.92 8.45
N HIS A 558 -21.99 -5.65 8.72
CA HIS A 558 -22.84 -4.79 9.54
C HIS A 558 -24.24 -4.59 8.94
N ALA A 559 -24.32 -4.32 7.63
CA ALA A 559 -25.60 -4.20 6.94
C ALA A 559 -26.34 -5.55 6.93
N GLY A 560 -25.65 -6.66 6.63
CA GLY A 560 -26.24 -7.99 6.62
C GLY A 560 -26.81 -8.42 7.97
N VAL A 561 -26.08 -8.19 9.06
CA VAL A 561 -26.56 -8.46 10.43
C VAL A 561 -27.78 -7.61 10.77
N TRP A 562 -27.80 -6.34 10.36
CA TRP A 562 -28.97 -5.48 10.57
C TRP A 562 -30.22 -5.97 9.83
N GLU A 563 -30.06 -6.35 8.57
CA GLU A 563 -31.15 -6.90 7.75
C GLU A 563 -31.68 -8.22 8.32
N PHE A 564 -30.78 -9.01 8.88
CA PHE A 564 -31.10 -10.26 9.55
C PHE A 564 -31.96 -10.03 10.80
N GLU A 565 -31.55 -9.11 11.68
CA GLU A 565 -32.28 -8.73 12.90
C GLU A 565 -33.72 -8.24 12.62
N ARG A 566 -33.94 -7.70 11.41
CA ARG A 566 -35.24 -7.20 10.95
C ARG A 566 -36.10 -8.21 10.22
N GLY A 567 -35.62 -9.44 10.03
CA GLY A 567 -36.34 -10.50 9.34
C GLY A 567 -36.28 -10.44 7.81
N ARG A 568 -35.48 -9.55 7.19
CA ARG A 568 -35.23 -9.53 5.74
C ARG A 568 -34.16 -10.57 5.34
N LYS A 569 -34.43 -11.83 5.67
CA LYS A 569 -33.44 -12.93 5.68
C LYS A 569 -32.75 -13.17 4.33
N HIS A 570 -33.45 -13.07 3.20
CA HIS A 570 -32.84 -13.28 1.88
C HIS A 570 -31.80 -12.21 1.53
N TYR A 571 -32.14 -10.94 1.78
CA TYR A 571 -31.22 -9.83 1.54
C TYR A 571 -30.05 -9.85 2.53
N ALA A 572 -30.32 -10.18 3.79
CA ALA A 572 -29.30 -10.42 4.79
C ALA A 572 -28.31 -11.52 4.36
N ASN A 573 -28.82 -12.66 3.90
CA ASN A 573 -28.01 -13.78 3.41
C ASN A 573 -27.14 -13.39 2.22
N TYR A 574 -27.65 -12.58 1.29
CA TYR A 574 -26.85 -12.04 0.20
C TYR A 574 -25.69 -11.19 0.72
N LEU A 575 -25.96 -10.19 1.56
CA LEU A 575 -24.95 -9.29 2.11
C LEU A 575 -23.89 -10.05 2.93
N LEU A 576 -24.32 -10.99 3.78
CA LEU A 576 -23.43 -11.82 4.58
C LEU A 576 -22.59 -12.77 3.71
N LYS A 577 -23.13 -13.28 2.60
CA LYS A 577 -22.36 -14.10 1.63
C LYS A 577 -21.29 -13.27 0.90
N VAL A 578 -21.59 -12.02 0.56
CA VAL A 578 -20.60 -11.09 -0.01
C VAL A 578 -19.51 -10.79 1.02
N SER A 579 -19.89 -10.51 2.26
CA SER A 579 -18.97 -10.27 3.37
C SER A 579 -18.06 -11.48 3.62
N GLU A 580 -18.63 -12.69 3.69
CA GLU A 580 -17.89 -13.95 3.85
C GLU A 580 -16.83 -14.11 2.76
N ARG A 581 -17.22 -13.93 1.49
CA ARG A 581 -16.29 -14.04 0.34
C ARG A 581 -15.15 -13.05 0.47
N GLN A 582 -15.44 -11.80 0.81
CA GLN A 582 -14.42 -10.75 0.98
C GLN A 582 -13.46 -11.05 2.13
N TYR A 583 -13.95 -11.53 3.27
CA TYR A 583 -13.09 -11.97 4.37
C TYR A 583 -12.20 -13.15 3.96
N ARG A 584 -12.73 -14.14 3.23
CA ARG A 584 -11.91 -15.26 2.72
C ARG A 584 -10.85 -14.79 1.74
N THR A 585 -11.20 -13.95 0.77
CA THR A 585 -10.25 -13.39 -0.20
C THR A 585 -9.13 -12.61 0.49
N TRP A 586 -9.48 -11.82 1.49
CA TRP A 586 -8.46 -11.07 2.24
C TRP A 586 -7.61 -11.97 3.15
N GLY A 587 -8.07 -13.16 3.53
CA GLY A 587 -7.33 -14.10 4.40
C GLY A 587 -7.83 -14.16 5.85
N ALA A 588 -8.94 -13.48 6.18
CA ALA A 588 -9.59 -13.53 7.50
C ALA A 588 -10.53 -14.75 7.63
N THR A 589 -9.96 -15.95 7.44
CA THR A 589 -10.71 -17.21 7.34
C THR A 589 -11.50 -17.55 8.60
N ALA A 590 -10.97 -17.26 9.80
CA ALA A 590 -11.69 -17.51 11.05
C ALA A 590 -12.98 -16.68 11.12
N LYS A 591 -12.91 -15.40 10.71
CA LYS A 591 -14.07 -14.52 10.65
C LYS A 591 -15.08 -14.95 9.58
N ALA A 592 -14.61 -15.37 8.40
CA ALA A 592 -15.48 -15.90 7.36
C ALA A 592 -16.26 -17.15 7.84
N ASN A 593 -15.59 -18.06 8.54
CA ASN A 593 -16.23 -19.26 9.10
C ASN A 593 -17.27 -18.90 10.17
N GLN A 594 -17.04 -17.86 10.99
CA GLN A 594 -18.05 -17.37 11.94
C GLN A 594 -19.32 -16.87 11.23
N ILE A 595 -19.17 -16.12 10.13
CA ILE A 595 -20.31 -15.62 9.34
C ILE A 595 -21.06 -16.79 8.67
N GLN A 596 -20.32 -17.77 8.15
CA GLN A 596 -20.90 -18.99 7.57
C GLN A 596 -21.72 -19.76 8.61
N ALA A 597 -21.18 -19.97 9.81
CA ALA A 597 -21.86 -20.67 10.90
C ALA A 597 -23.13 -19.94 11.35
N MET A 598 -23.10 -18.60 11.43
CA MET A 598 -24.28 -17.78 11.74
C MET A 598 -25.40 -17.99 10.70
N ARG A 599 -25.05 -18.13 9.42
CA ARG A 599 -26.01 -18.39 8.34
C ARG A 599 -26.58 -19.83 8.40
N GLN A 600 -25.73 -20.82 8.67
CA GLN A 600 -26.11 -22.25 8.71
C GLN A 600 -26.98 -22.60 9.92
N HIS A 601 -26.65 -22.08 11.11
CA HIS A 601 -27.42 -22.35 12.33
C HIS A 601 -28.89 -21.88 12.21
N GLU A 602 -29.19 -20.90 11.34
CA GLU A 602 -30.56 -20.47 11.09
C GLU A 602 -31.30 -21.19 9.96
N GLU A 603 -30.59 -21.85 9.03
CA GLU A 603 -31.24 -22.80 8.11
C GLU A 603 -31.82 -23.98 8.92
N ASP A 604 -31.07 -24.48 9.91
CA ASP A 604 -31.51 -25.57 10.81
C ASP A 604 -32.60 -25.13 11.81
N VAL A 605 -32.49 -23.93 12.39
CA VAL A 605 -33.53 -23.37 13.28
C VAL A 605 -34.78 -22.95 12.50
N GLY A 606 -34.66 -22.56 11.22
CA GLY A 606 -35.77 -22.29 10.32
C GLY A 606 -36.59 -23.56 10.01
N ILE A 607 -35.93 -24.71 9.92
CA ILE A 607 -36.58 -26.03 9.80
C ILE A 607 -37.30 -26.40 11.11
N LEU A 608 -36.66 -26.20 12.26
CA LEU A 608 -37.24 -26.48 13.59
C LEU A 608 -38.39 -25.53 14.01
N LEU A 609 -38.30 -24.24 13.64
CA LEU A 609 -39.36 -23.26 13.83
C LEU A 609 -40.52 -23.50 12.89
N ARG A 610 -40.29 -23.96 11.64
CA ARG A 610 -41.38 -24.43 10.77
C ARG A 610 -42.16 -25.58 11.42
N MET A 611 -41.47 -26.55 12.04
CA MET A 611 -42.14 -27.66 12.75
C MET A 611 -42.90 -27.22 14.01
N ARG A 612 -42.45 -26.16 14.70
CA ARG A 612 -43.11 -25.64 15.92
C ARG A 612 -44.21 -24.63 15.61
N GLU A 613 -44.03 -23.82 14.58
CA GLU A 613 -45.09 -23.02 13.97
C GLU A 613 -46.17 -23.94 13.45
N GLU A 614 -45.86 -25.03 12.74
CA GLU A 614 -46.86 -26.04 12.35
C GLU A 614 -47.65 -26.56 13.55
N ALA A 615 -47.03 -26.83 14.70
CA ALA A 615 -47.73 -27.29 15.91
C ALA A 615 -48.54 -26.19 16.64
N LEU A 616 -48.08 -24.94 16.63
CA LEU A 616 -48.80 -23.80 17.20
C LEU A 616 -49.96 -23.37 16.28
N TRP A 617 -49.74 -23.42 14.96
CA TRP A 617 -50.74 -23.25 13.92
C TRP A 617 -51.76 -24.37 13.97
N ASP A 618 -51.40 -25.61 14.27
CA ASP A 618 -52.37 -26.71 14.46
C ASP A 618 -53.29 -26.46 15.66
N THR A 619 -52.81 -25.73 16.66
CA THR A 619 -53.59 -25.32 17.84
C THR A 619 -54.50 -24.12 17.52
N ILE A 620 -54.03 -23.15 16.73
CA ILE A 620 -54.83 -22.01 16.24
C ILE A 620 -55.87 -22.50 15.21
N LEU A 621 -55.51 -23.41 14.32
CA LEU A 621 -56.41 -24.02 13.33
C LEU A 621 -57.50 -24.84 14.02
N LYS A 622 -57.25 -25.48 15.18
CA LYS A 622 -58.28 -26.18 15.98
C LYS A 622 -59.37 -25.25 16.51
N SER A 623 -59.10 -23.94 16.62
CA SER A 623 -60.08 -22.93 17.04
C SER A 623 -60.88 -22.31 15.89
N ALA A 624 -60.53 -22.59 14.62
CA ALA A 624 -61.27 -22.18 13.44
C ALA A 624 -62.18 -23.34 12.97
N GLU A 625 -63.45 -23.31 13.35
CA GLU A 625 -64.43 -24.41 13.19
C GLU A 625 -64.93 -24.69 11.75
N LYS A 626 -64.28 -24.21 10.69
CA LYS A 626 -64.71 -24.49 9.31
C LYS A 626 -63.58 -25.04 8.43
N LEU A 627 -63.81 -26.24 7.90
CA LEU A 627 -62.91 -27.00 7.02
C LEU A 627 -62.51 -26.25 5.74
N ASP A 628 -63.37 -25.37 5.21
CA ASP A 628 -63.14 -24.66 3.94
C ASP A 628 -61.97 -23.67 4.00
N PHE A 629 -61.76 -22.96 5.11
CA PHE A 629 -60.66 -21.99 5.24
C PHE A 629 -59.27 -22.63 5.23
N ARG A 630 -59.14 -23.85 5.77
CA ARG A 630 -57.86 -24.58 5.83
C ARG A 630 -57.38 -25.00 4.44
N SER A 631 -58.31 -25.39 3.57
CA SER A 631 -57.99 -25.83 2.20
C SER A 631 -57.51 -24.65 1.35
N VAL A 632 -58.18 -23.50 1.46
CA VAL A 632 -57.87 -22.27 0.72
C VAL A 632 -56.53 -21.66 1.11
N LEU A 633 -56.17 -21.70 2.40
CA LEU A 633 -54.89 -21.14 2.87
C LEU A 633 -53.69 -22.01 2.46
N LYS A 634 -53.83 -23.35 2.47
CA LYS A 634 -52.78 -24.27 1.99
C LYS A 634 -52.56 -24.19 0.48
N SER A 635 -53.64 -24.07 -0.30
CA SER A 635 -53.51 -23.88 -1.76
C SER A 635 -52.89 -22.53 -2.10
N SER A 636 -53.22 -21.46 -1.36
CA SER A 636 -52.63 -20.13 -1.55
C SER A 636 -51.13 -20.06 -1.22
N GLN A 637 -50.65 -20.78 -0.19
CA GLN A 637 -49.22 -20.86 0.14
C GLN A 637 -48.39 -21.56 -0.94
N SER A 638 -48.89 -22.68 -1.49
CA SER A 638 -48.19 -23.43 -2.54
C SER A 638 -48.15 -22.70 -3.89
N ILE A 639 -49.03 -21.72 -4.10
CA ILE A 639 -48.98 -20.81 -5.25
C ILE A 639 -47.87 -19.77 -5.10
N SER A 640 -47.58 -19.31 -3.87
CA SER A 640 -46.53 -18.31 -3.60
C SER A 640 -45.10 -18.82 -3.80
N GLU A 641 -44.92 -20.12 -4.04
CA GLU A 641 -43.63 -20.78 -4.33
C GLU A 641 -43.30 -20.78 -5.84
N ILE A 642 -44.24 -20.38 -6.71
CA ILE A 642 -44.07 -20.37 -8.17
C ILE A 642 -43.31 -19.12 -8.60
N ILE A 643 -42.18 -19.33 -9.27
CA ILE A 643 -41.22 -18.29 -9.65
C ILE A 643 -41.60 -17.63 -10.99
N GLU A 644 -42.23 -18.38 -11.90
CA GLU A 644 -42.61 -17.88 -13.22
C GLU A 644 -43.92 -17.08 -13.16
N GLN A 645 -43.86 -15.79 -13.48
CA GLN A 645 -44.96 -14.84 -13.30
C GLN A 645 -46.25 -15.26 -14.02
N ASP A 646 -46.15 -15.77 -15.25
CA ASP A 646 -47.32 -16.17 -16.04
C ASP A 646 -47.98 -17.45 -15.51
N GLU A 647 -47.21 -18.38 -14.96
CA GLU A 647 -47.73 -19.60 -14.33
C GLU A 647 -48.36 -19.28 -12.97
N LEU A 648 -47.70 -18.43 -12.18
CA LEU A 648 -48.16 -17.92 -10.90
C LEU A 648 -49.53 -17.25 -11.05
N LEU A 649 -49.65 -16.30 -11.99
CA LEU A 649 -50.88 -15.56 -12.23
C LEU A 649 -52.04 -16.45 -12.67
N ARG A 650 -51.78 -17.43 -13.53
CA ARG A 650 -52.81 -18.38 -14.00
C ARG A 650 -53.33 -19.27 -12.87
N LYS A 651 -52.44 -19.83 -12.05
CA LYS A 651 -52.84 -20.69 -10.93
C LYS A 651 -53.58 -19.92 -9.84
N LEU A 652 -53.16 -18.67 -9.62
CA LEU A 652 -53.81 -17.74 -8.70
C LEU A 652 -55.21 -17.37 -9.17
N MET A 653 -55.39 -17.01 -10.45
CA MET A 653 -56.70 -16.70 -11.03
C MET A 653 -57.67 -17.88 -10.95
N ARG A 654 -57.19 -19.09 -11.25
CA ARG A 654 -58.00 -20.32 -11.13
C ARG A 654 -58.48 -20.54 -9.71
N THR A 655 -57.57 -20.42 -8.74
CA THR A 655 -57.89 -20.59 -7.32
C THR A 655 -58.89 -19.53 -6.84
N ILE A 656 -58.73 -18.28 -7.28
CA ILE A 656 -59.66 -17.19 -6.99
C ILE A 656 -61.04 -17.48 -7.59
N MET A 657 -61.11 -17.91 -8.85
CA MET A 657 -62.37 -18.19 -9.55
C MET A 657 -63.12 -19.39 -8.95
N GLU A 658 -62.41 -20.47 -8.63
CA GLU A 658 -62.98 -21.67 -7.99
C GLU A 658 -63.59 -21.33 -6.62
N ASN A 659 -62.90 -20.53 -5.81
CA ASN A 659 -63.39 -20.13 -4.49
C ASN A 659 -64.49 -19.06 -4.55
N ALA A 660 -64.46 -18.17 -5.53
CA ALA A 660 -65.51 -17.18 -5.75
C ALA A 660 -66.78 -17.78 -6.34
N GLY A 661 -66.67 -18.94 -7.00
CA GLY A 661 -67.71 -19.46 -7.89
C GLY A 661 -67.88 -18.61 -9.14
N ALA A 662 -66.82 -17.96 -9.64
CA ALA A 662 -66.87 -17.16 -10.86
C ALA A 662 -66.76 -18.05 -12.10
N THR A 663 -67.52 -17.74 -13.16
CA THR A 663 -67.40 -18.44 -14.45
C THR A 663 -66.36 -17.79 -15.35
N ARG A 664 -66.08 -16.49 -15.14
CA ARG A 664 -65.04 -15.77 -15.87
C ARG A 664 -64.34 -14.77 -14.97
N GLY A 665 -63.04 -14.58 -15.16
CA GLY A 665 -62.24 -13.65 -14.38
C GLY A 665 -61.09 -13.04 -15.16
N PHE A 666 -60.77 -11.78 -14.86
CA PHE A 666 -59.66 -11.03 -15.46
C PHE A 666 -58.84 -10.29 -14.41
N LEU A 667 -57.53 -10.22 -14.63
CA LEU A 667 -56.61 -9.43 -13.82
C LEU A 667 -56.05 -8.26 -14.63
N ILE A 668 -56.15 -7.06 -14.07
CA ILE A 668 -55.76 -5.81 -14.73
C ILE A 668 -54.61 -5.16 -13.96
N LEU A 669 -53.50 -4.88 -14.65
CA LEU A 669 -52.29 -4.26 -14.09
C LEU A 669 -52.03 -2.86 -14.65
N PRO A 670 -51.65 -1.88 -13.81
CA PRO A 670 -51.21 -0.57 -14.27
C PRO A 670 -49.75 -0.62 -14.76
N ARG A 671 -49.53 -0.15 -15.99
CA ARG A 671 -48.19 0.11 -16.57
C ARG A 671 -48.01 1.61 -16.82
N LYS A 672 -46.81 2.05 -17.22
CA LYS A 672 -46.50 3.49 -17.43
C LYS A 672 -47.43 4.16 -18.45
N ASP A 673 -47.94 3.39 -19.42
CA ASP A 673 -48.68 3.91 -20.58
C ASP A 673 -50.20 3.59 -20.55
N GLY A 674 -50.71 2.98 -19.46
CA GLY A 674 -52.14 2.65 -19.33
C GLY A 674 -52.45 1.44 -18.44
N LEU A 675 -53.73 1.04 -18.40
CA LEU A 675 -54.18 -0.21 -17.76
C LEU A 675 -54.16 -1.34 -18.79
N TYR A 676 -53.66 -2.51 -18.38
CA TYR A 676 -53.53 -3.69 -19.23
C TYR A 676 -54.25 -4.88 -18.59
N VAL A 677 -55.02 -5.60 -19.39
CA VAL A 677 -55.57 -6.91 -19.03
C VAL A 677 -54.43 -7.92 -19.19
N GLU A 678 -53.85 -8.34 -18.06
CA GLU A 678 -52.65 -9.17 -18.03
C GLU A 678 -52.98 -10.64 -18.28
N THR A 679 -54.08 -11.12 -17.68
CA THR A 679 -54.55 -12.50 -17.84
C THR A 679 -56.07 -12.58 -17.70
N GLY A 680 -56.67 -13.61 -18.29
CA GLY A 680 -58.11 -13.84 -18.30
C GLY A 680 -58.46 -15.31 -18.48
N GLN A 681 -59.40 -15.81 -17.67
CA GLN A 681 -59.83 -17.20 -17.66
C GLN A 681 -61.36 -17.33 -17.76
N ASP A 682 -61.79 -18.36 -18.49
CA ASP A 682 -63.18 -18.81 -18.60
C ASP A 682 -63.28 -20.25 -18.11
N ILE A 683 -64.44 -20.66 -17.60
CA ILE A 683 -64.69 -22.04 -17.17
C ILE A 683 -64.73 -23.02 -18.37
N GLU A 684 -65.06 -22.54 -19.57
CA GLU A 684 -65.15 -23.36 -20.80
C GLU A 684 -63.87 -23.32 -21.67
N ARG A 685 -62.99 -22.33 -21.48
CA ARG A 685 -61.74 -22.17 -22.22
C ARG A 685 -60.63 -21.66 -21.30
N GLU A 686 -59.56 -22.45 -21.19
CA GLU A 686 -58.31 -21.98 -20.58
C GLU A 686 -57.67 -20.90 -21.46
N ASP A 687 -57.18 -19.84 -20.82
CA ASP A 687 -56.46 -18.69 -21.42
C ASP A 687 -57.20 -17.99 -22.57
N ILE A 688 -58.14 -17.12 -22.23
CA ILE A 688 -58.85 -16.26 -23.20
C ILE A 688 -57.87 -15.28 -23.89
N LEU A 689 -56.74 -14.97 -23.24
CA LEU A 689 -55.73 -14.01 -23.68
C LEU A 689 -54.40 -14.71 -23.92
N THR A 690 -53.90 -14.65 -25.17
CA THR A 690 -52.58 -15.17 -25.54
C THR A 690 -51.45 -14.20 -25.22
N ARG A 691 -51.78 -12.90 -25.05
CA ARG A 691 -50.87 -11.80 -24.67
C ARG A 691 -51.66 -10.72 -23.91
N SER A 692 -50.94 -9.95 -23.10
CA SER A 692 -51.48 -8.78 -22.38
C SER A 692 -52.08 -7.75 -23.36
N LEU A 693 -53.28 -7.23 -23.05
CA LEU A 693 -54.06 -6.35 -23.93
C LEU A 693 -54.33 -5.01 -23.22
N ILE A 694 -54.17 -3.88 -23.92
CA ILE A 694 -54.56 -2.56 -23.36
C ILE A 694 -56.07 -2.56 -23.09
N LEU A 695 -56.47 -2.11 -21.91
CA LEU A 695 -57.85 -2.17 -21.43
C LEU A 695 -58.85 -1.51 -22.40
N ASP A 696 -58.48 -0.43 -23.07
CA ASP A 696 -59.33 0.30 -24.01
C ASP A 696 -59.76 -0.54 -25.23
N TYR A 697 -59.01 -1.60 -25.56
CA TYR A 697 -59.37 -2.54 -26.64
C TYR A 697 -60.11 -3.79 -26.12
N ALA A 698 -60.38 -3.88 -24.81
CA ALA A 698 -60.99 -5.05 -24.17
C ALA A 698 -62.52 -4.92 -23.98
N THR A 699 -63.18 -4.02 -24.71
CA THR A 699 -64.63 -3.73 -24.58
C THR A 699 -65.54 -4.94 -24.84
N GLU A 700 -65.08 -5.93 -25.60
CA GLU A 700 -65.81 -7.17 -25.87
C GLU A 700 -65.56 -8.27 -24.81
N LEU A 701 -64.55 -8.10 -23.95
CA LEU A 701 -64.11 -9.08 -22.96
C LEU A 701 -64.66 -8.77 -21.56
N LEU A 702 -64.73 -7.49 -21.19
CA LEU A 702 -65.20 -7.03 -19.87
C LEU A 702 -65.68 -5.56 -19.92
N PRO A 703 -66.50 -5.10 -18.94
CA PRO A 703 -67.01 -3.74 -18.91
C PRO A 703 -65.94 -2.75 -18.45
N ILE A 704 -65.23 -2.15 -19.41
CA ILE A 704 -64.04 -1.32 -19.16
C ILE A 704 -64.32 -0.11 -18.27
N GLU A 705 -65.52 0.48 -18.33
CA GLU A 705 -65.91 1.66 -17.54
C GLU A 705 -66.01 1.31 -16.05
N ILE A 706 -66.45 0.10 -15.73
CA ILE A 706 -66.54 -0.40 -14.35
C ILE A 706 -65.13 -0.63 -13.78
N VAL A 707 -64.23 -1.19 -14.59
CA VAL A 707 -62.83 -1.41 -14.19
C VAL A 707 -62.09 -0.10 -13.97
N TYR A 708 -62.26 0.88 -14.87
CA TYR A 708 -61.68 2.21 -14.70
C TYR A 708 -62.21 2.93 -13.46
N TYR A 709 -63.51 2.82 -13.17
CA TYR A 709 -64.09 3.38 -11.96
C TYR A 709 -63.50 2.72 -10.71
N CYS A 710 -63.43 1.39 -10.67
CA CYS A 710 -62.85 0.63 -9.56
C CYS A 710 -61.38 1.05 -9.31
N TYR A 711 -60.57 1.13 -10.38
CA TYR A 711 -59.17 1.56 -10.28
C TYR A 711 -59.01 3.01 -9.80
N ARG A 712 -59.88 3.94 -10.21
CA ARG A 712 -59.78 5.37 -9.82
C ARG A 712 -60.31 5.64 -8.43
N SER A 713 -61.41 4.99 -8.05
CA SER A 713 -62.08 5.20 -6.76
C SER A 713 -61.46 4.38 -5.64
N GLY A 714 -60.81 3.25 -5.96
CA GLY A 714 -60.34 2.27 -4.98
C GLY A 714 -61.47 1.56 -4.23
N GLN A 715 -62.72 1.67 -4.71
CA GLN A 715 -63.90 1.03 -4.10
C GLN A 715 -64.28 -0.25 -4.85
N ARG A 716 -64.67 -1.28 -4.09
CA ARG A 716 -65.22 -2.53 -4.65
C ARG A 716 -66.59 -2.27 -5.28
N ILE A 717 -66.84 -2.82 -6.48
CA ILE A 717 -68.15 -2.81 -7.14
C ILE A 717 -68.70 -4.22 -7.13
N LEU A 718 -69.90 -4.39 -6.57
CA LEU A 718 -70.62 -5.65 -6.56
C LEU A 718 -72.02 -5.46 -7.16
N LEU A 719 -72.35 -6.29 -8.15
CA LEU A 719 -73.67 -6.36 -8.77
C LEU A 719 -74.22 -7.78 -8.62
N ASN A 720 -75.10 -7.99 -7.63
CA ASN A 720 -75.69 -9.30 -7.35
C ASN A 720 -76.79 -9.68 -8.35
N ASN A 721 -77.41 -8.70 -9.00
CA ASN A 721 -78.38 -8.88 -10.08
C ASN A 721 -78.26 -7.76 -11.12
N THR A 722 -77.61 -8.08 -12.23
CA THR A 722 -77.37 -7.18 -13.38
C THR A 722 -78.63 -6.89 -14.21
N SER A 723 -79.72 -7.65 -14.01
CA SER A 723 -81.00 -7.46 -14.72
C SER A 723 -81.96 -6.50 -13.99
N SER A 724 -81.56 -5.99 -12.81
CA SER A 724 -82.34 -4.99 -12.08
C SER A 724 -82.25 -3.61 -12.76
N LYS A 725 -83.40 -2.96 -12.99
CA LYS A 725 -83.49 -1.63 -13.63
C LYS A 725 -82.97 -0.47 -12.76
N ASP A 726 -82.60 -0.75 -11.51
CA ASP A 726 -82.24 0.26 -10.51
C ASP A 726 -80.73 0.53 -10.39
N SER A 727 -79.87 -0.16 -11.18
CA SER A 727 -78.42 0.06 -11.16
C SER A 727 -77.97 1.06 -12.24
N PRO A 728 -77.19 2.12 -11.91
CA PRO A 728 -76.63 3.05 -12.90
C PRO A 728 -75.68 2.39 -13.91
N HIS A 729 -75.27 1.14 -13.66
CA HIS A 729 -74.40 0.35 -14.53
C HIS A 729 -75.15 -0.52 -15.55
N SER A 730 -76.50 -0.57 -15.49
CA SER A 730 -77.36 -1.35 -16.40
C SER A 730 -77.35 -0.86 -17.86
N LEU A 731 -76.84 0.35 -18.11
CA LEU A 731 -76.66 0.95 -19.45
C LEU A 731 -75.33 0.55 -20.13
N ASN A 732 -74.49 -0.25 -19.48
CA ASN A 732 -73.21 -0.69 -20.06
C ASN A 732 -73.45 -1.65 -21.23
N SER A 733 -72.81 -1.37 -22.38
CA SER A 733 -72.96 -2.15 -23.62
C SER A 733 -72.56 -3.62 -23.46
N TYR A 734 -71.55 -3.90 -22.64
CA TYR A 734 -71.10 -5.26 -22.34
C TYR A 734 -72.16 -6.03 -21.52
N ILE A 735 -72.70 -5.40 -20.46
CA ILE A 735 -73.72 -6.02 -19.60
C ILE A 735 -74.99 -6.33 -20.41
N GLY A 736 -75.38 -5.45 -21.33
CA GLY A 736 -76.53 -5.67 -22.22
C GLY A 736 -76.32 -6.83 -23.22
N ALA A 737 -75.10 -6.98 -23.75
CA ALA A 737 -74.76 -8.00 -24.76
C ALA A 737 -74.46 -9.38 -24.17
N LYS A 738 -73.68 -9.45 -23.09
CA LYS A 738 -73.23 -10.72 -22.47
C LYS A 738 -74.09 -11.18 -21.30
N ARG A 739 -74.89 -10.29 -20.70
CA ARG A 739 -75.85 -10.56 -19.61
C ARG A 739 -75.30 -11.47 -18.49
N PRO A 740 -74.12 -11.15 -17.89
CA PRO A 740 -73.65 -11.87 -16.71
C PRO A 740 -74.68 -11.72 -15.59
N LYS A 741 -74.98 -12.74 -14.77
CA LYS A 741 -76.02 -12.64 -13.73
C LYS A 741 -75.50 -11.92 -12.48
N SER A 742 -74.25 -12.16 -12.10
CA SER A 742 -73.56 -11.45 -11.02
C SER A 742 -72.14 -11.04 -11.43
N LEU A 743 -71.65 -9.93 -10.89
CA LEU A 743 -70.36 -9.32 -11.24
C LEU A 743 -69.70 -8.67 -10.03
N LEU A 744 -68.40 -8.89 -9.85
CA LEU A 744 -67.56 -8.30 -8.82
C LEU A 744 -66.31 -7.68 -9.43
N CYS A 745 -66.01 -6.44 -9.07
CA CYS A 745 -64.75 -5.77 -9.40
C CYS A 745 -64.08 -5.30 -8.10
N LEU A 746 -62.89 -5.82 -7.82
CA LEU A 746 -62.19 -5.67 -6.54
C LEU A 746 -60.80 -5.04 -6.77
N PRO A 747 -60.47 -3.92 -6.12
CA PRO A 747 -59.13 -3.34 -6.19
C PRO A 747 -58.19 -4.04 -5.23
N ILE A 748 -57.04 -4.50 -5.72
CA ILE A 748 -55.99 -5.11 -4.92
C ILE A 748 -55.03 -3.99 -4.47
N THR A 749 -54.96 -3.73 -3.16
CA THR A 749 -54.20 -2.61 -2.60
C THR A 749 -53.10 -3.05 -1.64
N LYS A 750 -52.02 -2.26 -1.55
CA LYS A 750 -50.97 -2.39 -0.53
C LYS A 750 -50.50 -1.01 -0.12
N GLN A 751 -50.46 -0.74 1.19
CA GLN A 751 -50.07 0.57 1.76
C GLN A 751 -50.81 1.77 1.13
N GLY A 752 -52.09 1.60 0.79
CA GLY A 752 -52.92 2.65 0.19
C GLY A 752 -52.72 2.88 -1.32
N ARG A 753 -51.87 2.09 -1.99
CA ARG A 753 -51.70 2.10 -3.45
C ARG A 753 -52.42 0.91 -4.08
N ILE A 754 -53.16 1.14 -5.17
CA ILE A 754 -53.78 0.07 -5.98
C ILE A 754 -52.69 -0.57 -6.85
N LEU A 755 -52.44 -1.85 -6.64
CA LEU A 755 -51.46 -2.65 -7.38
C LEU A 755 -52.10 -3.26 -8.63
N SER A 756 -53.36 -3.70 -8.54
CA SER A 756 -54.10 -4.32 -9.64
C SER A 756 -55.61 -4.24 -9.41
N VAL A 757 -56.40 -4.55 -10.43
CA VAL A 757 -57.85 -4.73 -10.33
C VAL A 757 -58.22 -6.15 -10.74
N LEU A 758 -58.99 -6.82 -9.90
CA LEU A 758 -59.54 -8.14 -10.15
C LEU A 758 -61.00 -8.00 -10.58
N TYR A 759 -61.34 -8.54 -11.75
CA TYR A 759 -62.70 -8.63 -12.25
C TYR A 759 -63.17 -10.07 -12.25
N LEU A 760 -64.37 -10.34 -11.74
CA LEU A 760 -65.01 -11.65 -11.70
C LEU A 760 -66.47 -11.53 -12.12
N GLU A 761 -66.97 -12.49 -12.88
CA GLU A 761 -68.39 -12.58 -13.22
C GLU A 761 -68.90 -14.03 -13.16
N ASN A 762 -70.20 -14.18 -12.94
CA ASN A 762 -70.90 -15.45 -13.02
C ASN A 762 -72.15 -15.32 -13.92
N GLY A 763 -72.19 -16.09 -15.00
CA GLY A 763 -73.31 -16.12 -15.96
C GLY A 763 -74.48 -17.04 -15.56
N LEU A 764 -74.31 -17.91 -14.57
CA LEU A 764 -75.25 -18.99 -14.22
C LEU A 764 -76.15 -18.65 -13.03
N THR A 765 -75.65 -17.90 -12.04
CA THR A 765 -76.35 -17.70 -10.76
C THR A 765 -76.30 -16.22 -10.32
N TYR A 766 -77.41 -15.73 -9.77
CA TYR A 766 -77.50 -14.43 -9.10
C TYR A 766 -76.98 -14.54 -7.66
N ASP A 767 -76.49 -13.43 -7.08
CA ASP A 767 -76.08 -13.37 -5.67
C ASP A 767 -74.96 -14.36 -5.26
N VAL A 768 -74.04 -14.63 -6.19
CA VAL A 768 -72.97 -15.64 -5.99
C VAL A 768 -71.87 -15.16 -5.07
N PHE A 769 -71.60 -13.85 -5.02
CA PHE A 769 -70.53 -13.24 -4.22
C PHE A 769 -71.10 -12.73 -2.88
N ASP A 770 -71.45 -13.66 -1.99
CA ASP A 770 -71.88 -13.34 -0.62
C ASP A 770 -70.74 -12.79 0.26
N GLU A 771 -71.06 -12.21 1.42
CA GLU A 771 -70.06 -11.64 2.34
C GLU A 771 -69.00 -12.66 2.79
N HIS A 772 -69.35 -13.94 2.93
CA HIS A 772 -68.40 -14.99 3.32
C HIS A 772 -67.34 -15.24 2.23
N LYS A 773 -67.74 -15.23 0.95
CA LYS A 773 -66.81 -15.34 -0.18
C LYS A 773 -65.99 -14.07 -0.40
N LEU A 774 -66.56 -12.90 -0.10
CA LEU A 774 -65.82 -11.64 -0.15
C LEU A 774 -64.66 -11.63 0.87
N GLU A 775 -64.87 -12.11 2.10
CA GLU A 775 -63.81 -12.25 3.10
C GLU A 775 -62.66 -13.15 2.61
N ILE A 776 -62.99 -14.28 1.96
CA ILE A 776 -62.00 -15.19 1.38
C ILE A 776 -61.23 -14.51 0.24
N LEU A 777 -61.94 -13.76 -0.62
CA LEU A 777 -61.34 -13.05 -1.75
C LEU A 777 -60.43 -11.91 -1.33
N GLU A 778 -60.73 -11.20 -0.24
CA GLU A 778 -59.86 -10.16 0.31
C GLU A 778 -58.52 -10.74 0.82
N ILE A 779 -58.55 -11.91 1.46
CA ILE A 779 -57.35 -12.63 1.91
C ILE A 779 -56.51 -13.09 0.70
N LEU A 780 -57.14 -13.73 -0.29
CA LEU A 780 -56.47 -14.18 -1.51
C LEU A 780 -55.89 -13.01 -2.32
N SER A 781 -56.59 -11.87 -2.33
CA SER A 781 -56.13 -10.64 -2.98
C SER A 781 -54.90 -10.05 -2.28
N SER A 782 -54.84 -10.07 -0.95
CA SER A 782 -53.65 -9.64 -0.21
C SER A 782 -52.44 -10.54 -0.48
N GLN A 783 -52.65 -11.84 -0.70
CA GLN A 783 -51.56 -12.74 -1.09
C GLN A 783 -51.14 -12.52 -2.55
N ALA A 784 -52.09 -12.34 -3.45
CA ALA A 784 -51.84 -11.98 -4.85
C ALA A 784 -50.99 -10.71 -4.98
N ALA A 785 -51.27 -9.70 -4.15
CA ALA A 785 -50.48 -8.47 -4.04
C ALA A 785 -49.00 -8.74 -3.70
N ILE A 786 -48.74 -9.67 -2.79
CA ILE A 786 -47.37 -10.02 -2.34
C ILE A 786 -46.64 -10.77 -3.46
N SER A 787 -47.28 -11.77 -4.07
CA SER A 787 -46.65 -12.58 -5.13
C SER A 787 -46.35 -11.76 -6.39
N LEU A 788 -47.24 -10.82 -6.76
CA LEU A 788 -47.03 -9.90 -7.89
C LEU A 788 -45.84 -8.95 -7.69
N GLU A 789 -45.65 -8.45 -6.47
CA GLU A 789 -44.52 -7.57 -6.15
C GLU A 789 -43.19 -8.34 -6.14
N ASN A 790 -43.20 -9.56 -5.62
CA ASN A 790 -42.03 -10.43 -5.66
C ASN A 790 -41.61 -10.73 -7.11
N ALA A 791 -42.55 -11.15 -7.97
CA ALA A 791 -42.26 -11.44 -9.37
C ALA A 791 -41.64 -10.22 -10.10
N LYS A 792 -42.18 -9.02 -9.89
CA LYS A 792 -41.66 -7.78 -10.46
C LYS A 792 -40.24 -7.44 -9.98
N LEU A 793 -39.97 -7.58 -8.68
CA LEU A 793 -38.64 -7.36 -8.12
C LEU A 793 -37.61 -8.35 -8.70
N TYR A 794 -38.01 -9.60 -8.93
CA TYR A 794 -37.14 -10.60 -9.56
C TYR A 794 -36.82 -10.25 -11.02
N GLU A 795 -37.79 -9.79 -11.80
CA GLU A 795 -37.60 -9.34 -13.18
C GLU A 795 -36.65 -8.12 -13.28
N ASP A 796 -36.81 -7.16 -12.36
CA ASP A 796 -35.91 -5.99 -12.27
C ASP A 796 -34.47 -6.41 -11.90
N ILE A 797 -34.29 -7.44 -11.05
CA ILE A 797 -32.97 -7.96 -10.68
C ILE A 797 -32.33 -8.74 -11.82
N THR A 798 -33.07 -9.60 -12.52
CA THR A 798 -32.52 -10.40 -13.62
C THR A 798 -32.13 -9.53 -14.81
N SER A 799 -32.93 -8.52 -15.14
CA SER A 799 -32.61 -7.55 -16.19
C SER A 799 -31.35 -6.73 -15.87
N LEU A 800 -31.21 -6.25 -14.63
CA LEU A 800 -30.01 -5.52 -14.19
C LEU A 800 -28.76 -6.42 -14.18
N ASN A 801 -28.89 -7.68 -13.75
CA ASN A 801 -27.79 -8.64 -13.78
C ASN A 801 -27.32 -8.92 -15.22
N ALA A 802 -28.24 -9.11 -16.17
CA ALA A 802 -27.89 -9.30 -17.57
C ALA A 802 -27.19 -8.08 -18.18
N GLU A 803 -27.60 -6.86 -17.81
CA GLU A 803 -26.92 -5.63 -18.24
C GLU A 803 -25.51 -5.53 -17.66
N LEU A 804 -25.35 -5.87 -16.38
CA LEU A 804 -24.06 -5.85 -15.70
C LEU A 804 -23.10 -6.92 -16.25
N GLU A 805 -23.59 -8.15 -16.47
CA GLU A 805 -22.83 -9.24 -17.10
C GLU A 805 -22.32 -8.83 -18.47
N LYS A 806 -23.17 -8.24 -19.30
CA LYS A 806 -22.78 -7.71 -20.62
C LYS A 806 -21.71 -6.61 -20.50
N LYS A 807 -21.81 -5.74 -19.51
CA LYS A 807 -20.83 -4.66 -19.29
C LYS A 807 -19.49 -5.19 -18.78
N VAL A 808 -19.51 -6.19 -17.90
CA VAL A 808 -18.31 -6.89 -17.41
C VAL A 808 -17.63 -7.64 -18.57
N GLU A 809 -18.41 -8.34 -19.40
CA GLU A 809 -17.89 -9.04 -20.57
C GLU A 809 -17.22 -8.06 -21.54
N LEU A 810 -17.87 -6.93 -21.84
CA LEU A 810 -17.34 -5.90 -22.74
C LEU A 810 -16.04 -5.26 -22.19
N ARG A 811 -15.99 -4.96 -20.88
CA ARG A 811 -14.77 -4.46 -20.23
C ARG A 811 -13.64 -5.49 -20.17
N THR A 812 -13.99 -6.76 -19.96
CA THR A 812 -13.01 -7.85 -19.95
C THR A 812 -12.41 -8.03 -21.34
N GLN A 813 -13.23 -7.94 -22.40
CA GLN A 813 -12.77 -7.95 -23.78
C GLN A 813 -11.89 -6.75 -24.11
N GLU A 814 -12.26 -5.52 -23.71
CA GLU A 814 -11.43 -4.32 -23.87
C GLU A 814 -10.05 -4.47 -23.19
N LEU A 815 -10.03 -5.00 -21.97
CA LEU A 815 -8.80 -5.21 -21.22
C LEU A 815 -7.93 -6.30 -21.86
N MET A 816 -8.52 -7.43 -22.27
CA MET A 816 -7.81 -8.49 -22.97
C MET A 816 -7.20 -7.98 -24.28
N GLN A 817 -7.93 -7.18 -25.06
CA GLN A 817 -7.40 -6.54 -26.27
C GLN A 817 -6.26 -5.59 -25.94
N SER A 818 -6.37 -4.75 -24.90
CA SER A 818 -5.29 -3.86 -24.50
C SER A 818 -4.03 -4.62 -24.05
N LEU A 819 -4.18 -5.71 -23.31
CA LEU A 819 -3.07 -6.57 -22.91
C LEU A 819 -2.44 -7.28 -24.10
N GLU A 820 -3.25 -7.75 -25.05
CA GLU A 820 -2.76 -8.39 -26.27
C GLU A 820 -1.98 -7.39 -27.14
N ILE A 821 -2.44 -6.14 -27.25
CA ILE A 821 -1.71 -5.07 -27.94
C ILE A 821 -0.36 -4.80 -27.24
N ILE A 822 -0.34 -4.60 -25.93
CA ILE A 822 0.90 -4.36 -25.18
C ILE A 822 1.86 -5.54 -25.33
N ARG A 823 1.37 -6.78 -25.21
CA ARG A 823 2.18 -7.99 -25.38
C ARG A 823 2.73 -8.09 -26.80
N LYS A 824 1.93 -7.79 -27.81
CA LYS A 824 2.33 -7.76 -29.21
C LYS A 824 3.39 -6.69 -29.45
N ASP A 825 3.24 -5.50 -28.89
CA ASP A 825 4.22 -4.40 -28.99
C ASP A 825 5.54 -4.74 -28.29
N LEU A 826 5.50 -5.42 -27.14
CA LEU A 826 6.68 -5.94 -26.45
C LEU A 826 7.40 -7.02 -27.29
N LEU A 827 6.65 -7.97 -27.86
CA LEU A 827 7.20 -8.99 -28.75
C LEU A 827 7.81 -8.39 -30.03
N TYR A 828 7.19 -7.33 -30.59
CA TYR A 828 7.77 -6.58 -31.69
C TYR A 828 9.06 -5.87 -31.27
N SER A 829 9.08 -5.23 -30.10
CA SER A 829 10.27 -4.57 -29.56
C SER A 829 11.42 -5.57 -29.39
N LYS A 830 11.13 -6.77 -28.86
CA LYS A 830 12.08 -7.90 -28.77
C LYS A 830 12.61 -8.33 -30.13
N LYS A 831 11.73 -8.44 -31.14
CA LYS A 831 12.13 -8.79 -32.50
C LYS A 831 13.05 -7.74 -33.12
N ILE A 832 12.74 -6.46 -32.92
CA ILE A 832 13.57 -5.34 -33.39
C ILE A 832 14.94 -5.37 -32.72
N GLN A 833 14.99 -5.47 -31.38
CA GLN A 833 16.25 -5.52 -30.64
C GLN A 833 17.12 -6.72 -31.08
N ARG A 834 16.52 -7.91 -31.23
CA ARG A 834 17.24 -9.09 -31.76
C ARG A 834 17.76 -8.91 -33.18
N SER A 835 17.04 -8.20 -34.05
CA SER A 835 17.50 -7.95 -35.42
C SER A 835 18.67 -6.97 -35.53
N ILE A 836 18.98 -6.25 -34.45
CA ILE A 836 20.09 -5.28 -34.36
C ILE A 836 21.35 -5.92 -33.77
N LEU A 837 21.22 -7.03 -33.05
CA LEU A 837 22.36 -7.83 -32.60
C LEU A 837 23.05 -8.47 -33.82
N PRO A 838 24.39 -8.61 -33.81
CA PRO A 838 25.13 -9.09 -34.96
C PRO A 838 24.77 -10.54 -35.30
N GLU A 839 24.82 -10.89 -36.58
CA GLU A 839 24.94 -12.29 -36.99
C GLU A 839 26.25 -12.88 -36.43
N HIS A 840 26.32 -14.19 -36.26
CA HIS A 840 27.49 -14.90 -35.74
C HIS A 840 28.34 -15.47 -36.89
N PRO A 841 29.22 -14.69 -37.54
CA PRO A 841 30.08 -15.20 -38.60
C PRO A 841 31.11 -16.17 -38.05
N VAL A 842 31.57 -17.08 -38.92
CA VAL A 842 32.77 -17.89 -38.67
C VAL A 842 33.99 -16.97 -38.77
N LEU A 843 34.80 -16.92 -37.71
CA LEU A 843 36.00 -16.11 -37.65
C LEU A 843 37.25 -17.00 -37.76
N PRO A 844 37.98 -16.99 -38.90
CA PRO A 844 39.23 -17.74 -39.02
C PRO A 844 40.21 -17.43 -37.88
N GLY A 845 40.64 -18.47 -37.16
CA GLY A 845 41.57 -18.39 -36.02
C GLY A 845 40.92 -18.15 -34.65
N ILE A 846 39.59 -18.07 -34.58
CA ILE A 846 38.84 -17.86 -33.33
C ILE A 846 37.62 -18.80 -33.30
N VAL A 847 37.43 -19.49 -32.17
CA VAL A 847 36.19 -20.20 -31.84
C VAL A 847 35.49 -19.42 -30.74
N TYR A 848 34.24 -19.02 -30.92
CA TYR A 848 33.52 -18.25 -29.89
C TYR A 848 32.07 -18.68 -29.76
N SER A 849 31.47 -18.35 -28.62
CA SER A 849 30.05 -18.52 -28.36
C SER A 849 29.51 -17.32 -27.59
N VAL A 850 28.23 -17.02 -27.76
CA VAL A 850 27.55 -15.88 -27.12
C VAL A 850 26.27 -16.32 -26.45
N SER A 851 26.06 -15.85 -25.22
CA SER A 851 24.80 -15.95 -24.48
C SER A 851 24.33 -14.54 -24.16
N TYR A 852 23.10 -14.23 -24.57
CA TYR A 852 22.41 -12.99 -24.23
C TYR A 852 21.02 -13.32 -23.69
N GLN A 853 20.77 -12.95 -22.45
CA GLN A 853 19.54 -13.22 -21.74
C GLN A 853 19.08 -11.95 -21.01
N PRO A 854 18.13 -11.20 -21.58
CA PRO A 854 17.57 -10.03 -20.90
C PRO A 854 16.73 -10.47 -19.68
N MET A 855 16.64 -9.58 -18.69
CA MET A 855 15.81 -9.72 -17.49
C MET A 855 14.32 -9.81 -17.85
N ASP A 856 13.88 -8.97 -18.79
CA ASP A 856 12.51 -8.91 -19.32
C ASP A 856 12.47 -9.38 -20.80
N GLU A 857 11.46 -8.98 -21.59
CA GLU A 857 11.41 -9.27 -23.03
C GLU A 857 12.49 -8.54 -23.85
N VAL A 858 13.01 -7.43 -23.33
CA VAL A 858 14.07 -6.58 -23.90
C VAL A 858 14.98 -6.05 -22.79
N GLY A 859 16.27 -5.85 -23.07
CA GLY A 859 17.28 -5.41 -22.10
C GLY A 859 18.03 -4.12 -22.46
N GLY A 860 18.78 -3.56 -21.52
CA GLY A 860 19.79 -2.52 -21.71
C GLY A 860 21.11 -3.04 -22.28
N ASP A 861 21.43 -4.31 -22.02
CA ASP A 861 22.64 -4.96 -22.54
C ASP A 861 22.63 -5.13 -24.07
N PHE A 862 23.78 -4.94 -24.71
CA PHE A 862 24.01 -5.37 -26.09
C PHE A 862 25.48 -5.67 -26.38
N TYR A 863 25.70 -6.41 -27.46
CA TYR A 863 27.04 -6.72 -27.95
C TYR A 863 27.15 -6.54 -29.47
N ASP A 864 28.39 -6.48 -29.95
CA ASP A 864 28.70 -6.48 -31.38
C ASP A 864 29.96 -7.29 -31.70
N LEU A 865 30.00 -7.81 -32.93
CA LEU A 865 31.17 -8.45 -33.51
C LEU A 865 31.41 -7.90 -34.91
N PHE A 866 32.64 -7.44 -35.17
CA PHE A 866 32.98 -6.83 -36.44
C PHE A 866 34.43 -7.09 -36.85
N GLU A 867 34.67 -7.45 -38.11
CA GLU A 867 36.04 -7.51 -38.65
C GLU A 867 36.49 -6.12 -39.11
N ILE A 868 37.44 -5.51 -38.39
CA ILE A 868 37.96 -4.16 -38.71
C ILE A 868 38.77 -4.21 -40.02
N ARG A 869 39.56 -5.26 -40.19
CA ARG A 869 40.46 -5.50 -41.32
C ARG A 869 40.86 -6.99 -41.33
N PRO A 870 41.33 -7.53 -42.46
CA PRO A 870 41.59 -8.97 -42.61
C PRO A 870 42.43 -9.60 -41.48
N GLY A 871 41.77 -10.39 -40.63
CA GLY A 871 42.37 -11.07 -39.47
C GLY A 871 42.47 -10.22 -38.19
N VAL A 872 41.69 -9.15 -38.08
CA VAL A 872 41.52 -8.35 -36.84
C VAL A 872 40.04 -8.20 -36.52
N TYR A 873 39.60 -8.88 -35.47
CA TYR A 873 38.19 -8.96 -35.07
C TYR A 873 37.94 -8.16 -33.80
N ARG A 874 36.93 -7.30 -33.83
CA ARG A 874 36.47 -6.48 -32.71
C ARG A 874 35.25 -7.09 -32.05
N PHE A 875 35.34 -7.28 -30.76
CA PHE A 875 34.22 -7.61 -29.88
C PHE A 875 33.85 -6.38 -29.07
N PHE A 876 32.56 -6.11 -28.92
CA PHE A 876 32.03 -5.04 -28.11
C PHE A 876 30.95 -5.60 -27.19
N VAL A 877 31.00 -5.28 -25.91
CA VAL A 877 29.95 -5.59 -24.94
C VAL A 877 29.65 -4.33 -24.16
N ALA A 878 28.38 -4.02 -23.97
CA ALA A 878 27.95 -2.81 -23.30
C ALA A 878 26.66 -3.03 -22.51
N ASP A 879 26.57 -2.31 -21.40
CA ASP A 879 25.43 -2.22 -20.52
C ASP A 879 25.00 -0.74 -20.41
N ALA A 880 23.72 -0.49 -20.64
CA ALA A 880 23.08 0.81 -20.57
C ALA A 880 22.19 0.89 -19.32
N THR A 881 22.27 2.01 -18.60
CA THR A 881 21.56 2.18 -17.32
C THR A 881 20.05 1.92 -17.41
N GLY A 882 19.55 1.00 -16.59
CA GLY A 882 18.14 0.65 -16.42
C GLY A 882 17.76 -0.68 -17.10
N HIS A 883 16.53 -1.15 -16.89
CA HIS A 883 16.02 -2.40 -17.51
C HIS A 883 14.67 -2.17 -18.23
N GLY A 884 14.27 -3.10 -19.09
CA GLY A 884 13.00 -3.07 -19.83
C GLY A 884 12.99 -2.13 -21.05
N VAL A 885 11.80 -1.70 -21.49
CA VAL A 885 11.60 -1.00 -22.79
C VAL A 885 12.37 0.33 -22.89
N GLN A 886 12.50 1.08 -21.80
CA GLN A 886 13.24 2.35 -21.79
C GLN A 886 14.74 2.12 -22.02
N ALA A 887 15.32 1.11 -21.35
CA ALA A 887 16.71 0.72 -21.54
C ALA A 887 16.95 0.23 -22.97
N ALA A 888 16.06 -0.60 -23.51
CA ALA A 888 16.17 -1.08 -24.89
C ALA A 888 16.18 0.04 -25.94
N LEU A 889 15.37 1.10 -25.75
CA LEU A 889 15.38 2.28 -26.64
C LEU A 889 16.70 3.04 -26.57
N ILE A 890 17.28 3.18 -25.38
CA ILE A 890 18.59 3.80 -25.16
C ILE A 890 19.67 2.98 -25.87
N THR A 891 19.66 1.67 -25.67
CA THR A 891 20.56 0.71 -26.31
C THR A 891 20.53 0.82 -27.83
N MET A 892 19.34 0.91 -28.44
CA MET A 892 19.20 1.11 -29.89
C MET A 892 19.81 2.44 -30.36
N ALA A 893 19.58 3.52 -29.62
CA ALA A 893 20.13 4.83 -29.96
C ALA A 893 21.67 4.84 -29.89
N ILE A 894 22.24 4.27 -28.83
CA ILE A 894 23.70 4.16 -28.65
C ILE A 894 24.31 3.22 -29.70
N LYS A 895 23.68 2.08 -29.95
CA LYS A 895 24.10 1.11 -30.97
C LYS A 895 24.15 1.75 -32.36
N SER A 896 23.18 2.60 -32.71
CA SER A 896 23.19 3.34 -33.98
C SER A 896 24.41 4.24 -34.13
N GLU A 897 24.80 4.96 -33.07
CA GLU A 897 26.00 5.81 -33.11
C GLU A 897 27.29 4.96 -33.17
N TYR A 898 27.31 3.85 -32.42
CA TYR A 898 28.41 2.90 -32.43
C TYR A 898 28.60 2.23 -33.81
N GLU A 899 27.53 1.87 -34.52
CA GLU A 899 27.57 1.27 -35.87
C GLU A 899 28.31 2.15 -36.90
N HIS A 900 28.18 3.46 -36.75
CA HIS A 900 28.91 4.42 -37.56
C HIS A 900 30.38 4.49 -37.16
N LEU A 901 30.66 4.60 -35.86
CA LEU A 901 32.02 4.78 -35.34
C LEU A 901 32.89 3.52 -35.48
N LYS A 902 32.31 2.32 -35.39
CA LYS A 902 33.08 1.05 -35.42
C LYS A 902 33.85 0.84 -36.72
N LYS A 903 33.38 1.43 -37.83
CA LYS A 903 34.02 1.36 -39.16
C LYS A 903 35.13 2.39 -39.34
N ILE A 904 35.05 3.51 -38.61
CA ILE A 904 35.97 4.64 -38.76
C ILE A 904 37.17 4.49 -37.83
N GLN A 905 36.90 4.14 -36.57
CA GLN A 905 37.92 4.15 -35.51
C GLN A 905 38.68 2.83 -35.45
N LYS A 906 39.99 2.89 -35.76
CA LYS A 906 40.85 1.71 -35.87
C LYS A 906 41.34 1.15 -34.54
N ASN A 907 41.35 1.96 -33.47
CA ASN A 907 41.87 1.56 -32.16
C ASN A 907 40.75 1.62 -31.09
N PRO A 908 40.74 0.72 -30.09
CA PRO A 908 39.70 0.67 -29.05
C PRO A 908 39.52 1.98 -28.26
N SER A 909 40.60 2.62 -27.85
CA SER A 909 40.56 3.89 -27.09
C SER A 909 39.94 5.04 -27.88
N SER A 910 40.31 5.19 -29.15
CA SER A 910 39.74 6.23 -30.03
C SER A 910 38.24 6.02 -30.26
N LEU A 911 37.79 4.76 -30.36
CA LEU A 911 36.37 4.42 -30.48
C LEU A 911 35.58 4.87 -29.25
N LEU A 912 36.07 4.55 -28.05
CA LEU A 912 35.41 4.95 -26.80
C LEU A 912 35.42 6.48 -26.59
N GLY A 913 36.51 7.15 -26.95
CA GLY A 913 36.61 8.61 -26.87
C GLY A 913 35.56 9.32 -27.73
N GLU A 914 35.41 8.90 -28.98
CA GLU A 914 34.39 9.47 -29.89
C GLU A 914 32.97 9.10 -29.45
N LEU A 915 32.75 7.85 -29.03
CA LEU A 915 31.43 7.41 -28.55
C LEU A 915 31.01 8.21 -27.30
N ASN A 916 31.94 8.48 -26.38
CA ASN A 916 31.71 9.32 -25.21
C ASN A 916 31.31 10.76 -25.60
N ALA A 917 31.99 11.35 -26.58
CA ALA A 917 31.69 12.70 -27.07
C ALA A 917 30.27 12.77 -27.66
N VAL A 918 29.89 11.78 -28.48
CA VAL A 918 28.56 11.68 -29.08
C VAL A 918 27.48 11.50 -28.00
N ILE A 919 27.71 10.64 -27.01
CA ILE A 919 26.75 10.39 -25.93
C ILE A 919 26.50 11.68 -25.12
N LEU A 920 27.56 12.41 -24.77
CA LEU A 920 27.45 13.65 -24.00
C LEU A 920 26.78 14.78 -24.76
N GLU A 921 27.00 14.87 -26.07
CA GLU A 921 26.39 15.88 -26.92
C GLU A 921 24.90 15.62 -27.13
N LYS A 922 24.53 14.38 -27.49
CA LYS A 922 23.18 14.02 -27.89
C LYS A 922 22.27 13.61 -26.73
N PHE A 923 22.80 12.97 -25.69
CA PHE A 923 21.98 12.25 -24.72
C PHE A 923 22.09 12.71 -23.26
N LYS A 924 22.97 13.67 -22.92
CA LYS A 924 23.14 14.50 -21.68
C LYS A 924 22.96 13.88 -20.27
N THR A 925 22.08 12.91 -20.07
CA THR A 925 21.73 12.23 -18.83
C THR A 925 21.87 10.70 -18.93
N LEU A 926 22.42 10.17 -20.02
CA LEU A 926 22.65 8.74 -20.22
C LEU A 926 24.10 8.34 -19.91
N TYR A 927 24.25 7.18 -19.29
CA TYR A 927 25.54 6.56 -19.01
C TYR A 927 25.59 5.16 -19.63
N LEU A 928 26.76 4.77 -20.13
CA LEU A 928 27.00 3.45 -20.72
C LEU A 928 28.31 2.88 -20.17
N THR A 929 28.26 1.65 -19.66
CA THR A 929 29.47 0.88 -19.39
C THR A 929 29.74 -0.02 -20.59
N CYS A 930 30.98 -0.15 -21.03
CA CYS A 930 31.29 -1.04 -22.15
C CYS A 930 32.75 -1.46 -22.22
N VAL A 931 33.03 -2.55 -22.94
CA VAL A 931 34.37 -3.01 -23.29
C VAL A 931 34.48 -3.24 -24.81
N VAL A 932 35.60 -2.83 -25.38
CA VAL A 932 36.01 -3.06 -26.77
C VAL A 932 37.28 -3.91 -26.76
N ALA A 933 37.28 -5.02 -27.49
CA ALA A 933 38.40 -5.96 -27.57
C ALA A 933 38.71 -6.32 -29.03
N ASP A 934 39.90 -5.94 -29.51
CA ASP A 934 40.40 -6.18 -30.86
C ASP A 934 41.43 -7.32 -30.86
N ILE A 935 41.07 -8.46 -31.44
CA ILE A 935 41.93 -9.65 -31.53
C ILE A 935 42.55 -9.72 -32.93
N ASN A 936 43.87 -9.60 -32.99
CA ASN A 936 44.66 -9.78 -34.20
C ASN A 936 45.24 -11.19 -34.26
N VAL A 937 44.67 -12.03 -35.14
CA VAL A 937 45.07 -13.44 -35.24
C VAL A 937 46.40 -13.64 -35.96
N LYS A 938 46.86 -12.65 -36.75
CA LYS A 938 48.15 -12.71 -37.46
C LYS A 938 49.34 -12.36 -36.56
N ASN A 939 49.15 -11.37 -35.69
CA ASN A 939 50.18 -10.91 -34.77
C ASN A 939 50.08 -11.56 -33.38
N HIS A 940 49.06 -12.38 -33.15
CA HIS A 940 48.75 -13.01 -31.86
C HIS A 940 48.66 -11.98 -30.73
N THR A 941 47.86 -10.93 -30.92
CA THR A 941 47.71 -9.85 -29.94
C THR A 941 46.25 -9.48 -29.72
N LEU A 942 45.88 -9.26 -28.46
CA LEU A 942 44.65 -8.61 -28.04
C LEU A 942 44.96 -7.15 -27.71
N GLU A 943 44.20 -6.22 -28.26
CA GLU A 943 44.18 -4.81 -27.87
C GLU A 943 42.80 -4.46 -27.34
N TYR A 944 42.68 -3.95 -26.11
CA TYR A 944 41.36 -3.68 -25.52
C TYR A 944 41.29 -2.33 -24.79
N SER A 945 40.07 -1.83 -24.64
CA SER A 945 39.74 -0.66 -23.83
C SER A 945 38.35 -0.83 -23.21
N SER A 946 38.17 -0.40 -21.97
CA SER A 946 36.97 -0.55 -21.15
C SER A 946 36.60 0.79 -20.53
N ALA A 947 35.32 1.14 -20.62
CA ALA A 947 34.71 2.33 -20.08
C ALA A 947 33.86 1.99 -18.85
N GLY A 948 34.51 1.87 -17.68
CA GLY A 948 33.83 1.60 -16.41
C GLY A 948 33.08 0.27 -16.31
N HIS A 949 33.24 -0.63 -17.27
CA HIS A 949 32.66 -1.97 -17.29
C HIS A 949 33.42 -2.92 -16.33
N PRO A 950 32.80 -4.02 -15.86
CA PRO A 950 33.48 -5.01 -15.02
C PRO A 950 34.80 -5.51 -15.64
N PRO A 951 35.82 -5.87 -14.82
CA PRO A 951 37.05 -6.45 -15.33
C PRO A 951 36.78 -7.79 -16.03
N GLN A 952 37.14 -7.87 -17.31
CA GLN A 952 36.96 -9.07 -18.13
C GLN A 952 38.07 -10.10 -17.86
N ILE A 953 37.89 -11.36 -18.25
CA ILE A 953 38.80 -12.45 -17.84
C ILE A 953 39.58 -13.01 -19.04
N LEU A 954 40.89 -13.19 -18.85
CA LEU A 954 41.75 -14.06 -19.68
C LEU A 954 42.07 -15.34 -18.90
N LEU A 955 41.81 -16.50 -19.49
CA LEU A 955 42.21 -17.79 -18.96
C LEU A 955 43.38 -18.35 -19.80
N ARG A 956 44.49 -18.62 -19.12
CA ARG A 956 45.69 -19.22 -19.70
C ARG A 956 46.26 -20.27 -18.77
N GLU A 957 46.56 -21.46 -19.29
CA GLU A 957 47.21 -22.55 -18.53
C GLU A 957 46.49 -22.85 -17.19
N GLY A 958 45.16 -22.74 -17.16
CA GLY A 958 44.33 -22.97 -15.98
C GLY A 958 44.31 -21.83 -14.94
N LYS A 959 44.89 -20.66 -15.25
CA LYS A 959 44.88 -19.46 -14.41
C LYS A 959 44.09 -18.33 -15.06
N THR A 960 43.32 -17.62 -14.25
CA THR A 960 42.54 -16.45 -14.66
C THR A 960 43.29 -15.16 -14.33
N ASP A 961 43.46 -14.31 -15.35
CA ASP A 961 43.98 -12.95 -15.25
C ASP A 961 42.86 -11.96 -15.59
N LEU A 962 42.72 -10.89 -14.82
CA LEU A 962 41.70 -9.85 -15.05
C LEU A 962 42.25 -8.72 -15.92
N PHE A 963 41.45 -8.24 -16.86
CA PHE A 963 41.75 -7.06 -17.66
C PHE A 963 41.85 -5.82 -16.77
N HIS A 964 42.89 -5.03 -16.99
CA HIS A 964 43.09 -3.76 -16.30
C HIS A 964 42.07 -2.71 -16.75
N LYS A 965 41.67 -1.84 -15.81
CA LYS A 965 40.74 -0.74 -16.11
C LYS A 965 41.43 0.28 -17.01
N THR A 966 40.79 0.63 -18.11
CA THR A 966 41.37 1.44 -19.20
C THR A 966 40.64 2.78 -19.43
N GLY A 967 39.52 3.01 -18.76
CA GLY A 967 38.81 4.28 -18.77
C GLY A 967 37.54 4.30 -17.92
N ALA A 968 36.92 5.49 -17.82
CA ALA A 968 35.70 5.74 -17.06
C ALA A 968 34.43 5.46 -17.86
N ILE A 969 33.28 5.32 -17.18
CA ILE A 969 31.95 5.16 -17.77
C ILE A 969 31.69 6.27 -18.82
N LEU A 970 31.16 5.89 -19.99
CA LEU A 970 30.81 6.85 -21.05
C LEU A 970 29.63 7.72 -20.59
N GLY A 971 29.58 8.99 -21.03
CA GLY A 971 28.53 9.92 -20.64
C GLY A 971 28.81 10.72 -19.36
N LEU A 972 29.94 10.44 -18.67
CA LEU A 972 30.26 11.08 -17.39
C LEU A 972 31.04 12.40 -17.54
N LYS A 973 32.03 12.45 -18.45
CA LYS A 973 32.93 13.60 -18.61
C LYS A 973 33.41 13.72 -20.06
N LYS A 974 33.32 14.93 -20.63
CA LYS A 974 33.61 15.21 -22.05
C LYS A 974 35.04 14.89 -22.47
N ASP A 975 36.02 15.31 -21.67
CA ASP A 975 37.43 15.24 -22.04
C ASP A 975 38.16 14.08 -21.31
N PHE A 976 37.51 12.93 -21.15
CA PHE A 976 38.14 11.75 -20.55
C PHE A 976 38.98 11.00 -21.60
N VAL A 977 40.23 10.67 -21.26
CA VAL A 977 41.15 9.94 -22.14
C VAL A 977 41.06 8.44 -21.86
N TYR A 978 40.66 7.67 -22.88
CA TYR A 978 40.64 6.21 -22.85
C TYR A 978 41.99 5.66 -23.31
N TYR A 979 42.48 4.59 -22.67
CA TYR A 979 43.75 3.95 -23.01
C TYR A 979 43.51 2.57 -23.65
N THR A 980 44.40 2.16 -24.55
CA THR A 980 44.41 0.81 -25.10
C THR A 980 45.51 -0.01 -24.44
N GLU A 981 45.14 -1.12 -23.82
CA GLU A 981 46.05 -2.14 -23.29
C GLU A 981 46.32 -3.18 -24.37
N LYS A 982 47.54 -3.77 -24.37
CA LYS A 982 47.95 -4.76 -25.37
C LYS A 982 48.53 -6.01 -24.70
N ILE A 983 47.92 -7.16 -25.02
CA ILE A 983 48.30 -8.47 -24.49
C ILE A 983 48.73 -9.37 -25.65
N LYS A 984 49.85 -10.10 -25.49
CA LYS A 984 50.23 -11.18 -26.42
C LYS A 984 49.42 -12.43 -26.10
N LEU A 985 48.80 -13.01 -27.12
CA LEU A 985 47.99 -14.22 -27.04
C LEU A 985 48.82 -15.45 -27.42
N LYS A 986 48.46 -16.60 -26.86
CA LYS A 986 48.93 -17.94 -27.22
C LYS A 986 47.75 -18.77 -27.73
N SER A 987 48.03 -19.78 -28.54
CA SER A 987 47.00 -20.73 -28.98
C SER A 987 46.44 -21.46 -27.75
N GLY A 988 45.12 -21.56 -27.65
CA GLY A 988 44.40 -22.13 -26.51
C GLY A 988 44.06 -21.13 -25.38
N ASP A 989 44.43 -19.86 -25.50
CA ASP A 989 43.96 -18.83 -24.57
C ASP A 989 42.45 -18.60 -24.73
N ARG A 990 41.75 -18.38 -23.60
CA ARG A 990 40.32 -18.02 -23.60
C ARG A 990 40.06 -16.65 -23.01
N ILE A 991 39.21 -15.87 -23.66
CA ILE A 991 38.78 -14.55 -23.22
C ILE A 991 37.28 -14.61 -22.93
N TYR A 992 36.88 -14.07 -21.79
CA TYR A 992 35.49 -13.99 -21.35
C TYR A 992 35.10 -12.50 -21.31
N LEU A 993 34.16 -12.11 -22.16
CA LEU A 993 33.55 -10.77 -22.15
C LEU A 993 32.12 -10.87 -21.59
N PHE A 994 31.78 -10.13 -20.54
CA PHE A 994 30.50 -10.24 -19.84
C PHE A 994 30.10 -8.94 -19.16
N THR A 995 28.81 -8.82 -18.88
CA THR A 995 28.18 -7.75 -18.10
C THR A 995 28.07 -8.13 -16.62
N ASP A 996 27.88 -7.14 -15.74
CA ASP A 996 27.75 -7.33 -14.29
C ASP A 996 26.56 -8.19 -13.89
N GLY A 997 25.54 -8.31 -14.75
CA GLY A 997 24.46 -9.27 -14.57
C GLY A 997 24.90 -10.75 -14.50
N ILE A 998 26.17 -11.11 -14.74
CA ILE A 998 26.69 -12.44 -14.38
C ILE A 998 27.05 -12.57 -12.89
N TYR A 999 27.48 -11.48 -12.25
CA TYR A 999 27.85 -11.43 -10.84
C TYR A 999 26.63 -11.13 -9.97
N GLU A 1000 25.85 -10.12 -10.37
CA GLU A 1000 24.75 -9.53 -9.59
C GLU A 1000 23.44 -10.34 -9.63
N GLN A 1001 23.55 -11.67 -9.71
CA GLN A 1001 22.43 -12.58 -9.57
C GLN A 1001 22.35 -13.09 -8.13
N PHE A 1002 21.18 -12.99 -7.52
CA PHE A 1002 20.97 -13.33 -6.11
C PHE A 1002 20.04 -14.52 -5.97
N ASN A 1003 20.43 -15.48 -5.13
CA ASN A 1003 19.55 -16.59 -4.78
C ASN A 1003 18.54 -16.21 -3.69
N ALA A 1004 17.61 -17.10 -3.36
CA ALA A 1004 16.58 -16.88 -2.33
C ALA A 1004 17.15 -16.49 -0.95
N THR A 1005 18.38 -16.94 -0.63
CA THR A 1005 19.09 -16.57 0.61
C THR A 1005 19.83 -15.24 0.53
N LYS A 1006 19.72 -14.54 -0.60
CA LYS A 1006 20.40 -13.26 -0.93
C LYS A 1006 21.91 -13.34 -0.91
N ASN A 1007 22.45 -14.53 -1.15
CA ASN A 1007 23.85 -14.66 -1.53
C ASN A 1007 23.96 -14.31 -3.00
N GLU A 1008 25.03 -13.61 -3.36
CA GLU A 1008 25.38 -13.25 -4.73
C GLU A 1008 26.06 -14.44 -5.44
N PHE A 1009 25.84 -14.62 -6.74
CA PHE A 1009 26.58 -15.60 -7.55
C PHE A 1009 28.07 -15.23 -7.51
N GLY A 1010 28.37 -13.97 -7.84
CA GLY A 1010 29.62 -13.30 -7.54
C GLY A 1010 30.86 -13.83 -8.29
N GLU A 1011 31.96 -13.07 -8.18
CA GLU A 1011 33.19 -13.31 -8.93
C GLU A 1011 33.80 -14.70 -8.69
N ALA A 1012 33.76 -15.18 -7.44
CA ALA A 1012 34.40 -16.43 -7.04
C ALA A 1012 33.73 -17.66 -7.65
N ARG A 1013 32.39 -17.73 -7.67
CA ARG A 1013 31.68 -18.86 -8.28
C ARG A 1013 31.82 -18.83 -9.78
N PHE A 1014 31.67 -17.66 -10.41
CA PHE A 1014 31.87 -17.53 -11.85
C PHE A 1014 33.29 -17.97 -12.27
N SER A 1015 34.32 -17.47 -11.57
CA SER A 1015 35.72 -17.86 -11.82
C SER A 1015 35.96 -19.36 -11.65
N ASN A 1016 35.39 -19.97 -10.60
CA ASN A 1016 35.47 -21.41 -10.40
C ASN A 1016 34.75 -22.18 -11.51
N SER A 1017 33.57 -21.71 -11.93
CA SER A 1017 32.75 -22.32 -12.98
C SER A 1017 33.52 -22.35 -14.31
N ILE A 1018 34.15 -21.25 -14.70
CA ILE A 1018 34.94 -21.16 -15.95
C ILE A 1018 36.24 -21.99 -15.89
N VAL A 1019 36.90 -22.08 -14.73
CA VAL A 1019 38.11 -22.89 -14.58
C VAL A 1019 37.79 -24.38 -14.63
N LEU A 1020 36.71 -24.82 -13.96
CA LEU A 1020 36.30 -26.24 -13.94
C LEU A 1020 35.83 -26.73 -15.32
N SER A 1021 35.31 -25.83 -16.14
CA SER A 1021 34.78 -26.12 -17.48
C SER A 1021 35.76 -25.77 -18.61
N SER A 1022 37.03 -25.45 -18.30
CA SER A 1022 38.00 -24.92 -19.28
C SER A 1022 38.38 -25.90 -20.39
N SER A 1023 38.12 -27.19 -20.22
CA SER A 1023 38.39 -28.24 -21.23
C SER A 1023 37.25 -28.43 -22.23
N LEU A 1024 36.06 -27.87 -21.97
CA LEU A 1024 34.88 -27.96 -22.83
C LEU A 1024 34.95 -26.98 -23.98
N SER A 1025 34.23 -27.18 -25.08
CA SER A 1025 34.11 -26.16 -26.13
C SER A 1025 33.52 -24.84 -25.59
N PRO A 1026 33.75 -23.66 -26.22
CA PRO A 1026 33.11 -22.41 -25.77
C PRO A 1026 31.58 -22.49 -25.62
N GLU A 1027 30.90 -23.23 -26.49
CA GLU A 1027 29.44 -23.44 -26.43
C GLU A 1027 29.00 -24.32 -25.23
N ASP A 1028 29.69 -25.43 -25.01
CA ASP A 1028 29.45 -26.31 -23.87
C ASP A 1028 29.79 -25.62 -22.54
N GLN A 1029 30.79 -24.73 -22.57
CA GLN A 1029 31.19 -23.94 -21.43
C GLN A 1029 30.11 -22.92 -21.04
N ILE A 1030 29.54 -22.18 -22.01
CA ILE A 1030 28.38 -21.30 -21.76
C ILE A 1030 27.24 -22.11 -21.12
N SER A 1031 26.91 -23.26 -21.70
CA SER A 1031 25.85 -24.13 -21.20
C SER A 1031 26.09 -24.59 -19.76
N THR A 1032 27.36 -24.81 -19.39
CA THR A 1032 27.74 -25.22 -18.03
C THR A 1032 27.59 -24.07 -17.04
N VAL A 1033 28.06 -22.88 -17.40
CA VAL A 1033 27.91 -21.67 -16.57
C VAL A 1033 26.43 -21.34 -16.34
N GLN A 1034 25.60 -21.43 -17.38
CA GLN A 1034 24.15 -21.22 -17.26
C GLN A 1034 23.47 -22.24 -16.33
N LYS A 1035 23.89 -23.52 -16.40
CA LYS A 1035 23.37 -24.54 -15.48
C LYS A 1035 23.75 -24.27 -14.03
N ASP A 1036 25.00 -23.89 -13.79
CA ASP A 1036 25.49 -23.52 -12.46
C ASP A 1036 24.73 -22.30 -11.89
N LEU A 1037 24.51 -21.29 -12.74
CA LEU A 1037 23.70 -20.13 -12.39
C LEU A 1037 22.23 -20.50 -12.06
N ASN A 1038 21.59 -21.31 -12.89
CA ASN A 1038 20.20 -21.75 -12.65
C ASN A 1038 20.07 -22.61 -11.38
N LEU A 1039 21.05 -23.48 -11.11
CA LEU A 1039 21.11 -24.26 -9.87
C LEU A 1039 21.30 -23.37 -8.64
N PHE A 1040 22.08 -22.30 -8.78
CA PHE A 1040 22.26 -21.32 -7.73
C PHE A 1040 20.99 -20.52 -7.43
N LEU A 1041 20.27 -20.09 -8.48
CA LEU A 1041 19.04 -19.29 -8.35
C LEU A 1041 17.87 -20.06 -7.73
N GLN A 1042 17.81 -21.40 -7.86
CA GLN A 1042 16.77 -22.25 -7.29
C GLN A 1042 15.32 -21.83 -7.62
N GLY A 1043 15.10 -21.29 -8.82
CA GLY A 1043 13.78 -20.85 -9.29
C GLY A 1043 13.48 -19.36 -9.07
N GLU A 1044 14.39 -18.60 -8.47
CA GLU A 1044 14.34 -17.13 -8.52
C GLU A 1044 14.48 -16.64 -9.98
N PRO A 1045 13.71 -15.61 -10.40
CA PRO A 1045 13.86 -15.03 -11.73
C PRO A 1045 15.18 -14.25 -11.82
N ILE A 1046 15.73 -14.15 -13.04
CA ILE A 1046 16.90 -13.32 -13.33
C ILE A 1046 16.61 -11.87 -12.94
N GLN A 1047 17.56 -11.24 -12.24
CA GLN A 1047 17.35 -9.91 -11.65
C GLN A 1047 18.00 -8.78 -12.42
N ASP A 1048 18.82 -9.09 -13.43
CA ASP A 1048 19.49 -8.15 -14.31
C ASP A 1048 19.84 -8.78 -15.66
N ASP A 1049 20.09 -7.97 -16.69
CA ASP A 1049 20.45 -8.46 -18.02
C ASP A 1049 21.79 -9.19 -18.02
N LEU A 1050 21.84 -10.37 -18.66
CA LEU A 1050 23.03 -11.21 -18.69
C LEU A 1050 23.57 -11.31 -20.12
N THR A 1051 24.81 -10.84 -20.31
CA THR A 1051 25.59 -11.03 -21.53
C THR A 1051 26.89 -11.74 -21.22
N LEU A 1052 27.21 -12.80 -21.99
CA LEU A 1052 28.46 -13.54 -21.89
C LEU A 1052 28.95 -13.98 -23.27
N ILE A 1053 30.18 -13.62 -23.62
CA ILE A 1053 30.90 -14.05 -24.81
C ILE A 1053 32.15 -14.81 -24.36
N ILE A 1054 32.29 -16.06 -24.81
CA ILE A 1054 33.50 -16.86 -24.59
C ILE A 1054 34.23 -16.97 -25.92
N ILE A 1055 35.51 -16.60 -25.94
CA ILE A 1055 36.35 -16.54 -27.14
C ILE A 1055 37.59 -17.41 -26.89
N GLU A 1056 37.78 -18.45 -27.68
CA GLU A 1056 38.99 -19.28 -27.71
C GLU A 1056 39.81 -18.97 -28.96
N VAL A 1057 41.09 -18.73 -28.75
CA VAL A 1057 42.00 -18.35 -29.83
C VAL A 1057 42.76 -19.57 -30.30
N VAL A 1058 42.58 -19.94 -31.58
CA VAL A 1058 43.19 -21.14 -32.18
C VAL A 1058 44.11 -20.69 -33.31
N PHE A 1059 45.40 -20.60 -33.01
CA PHE A 1059 46.41 -20.29 -34.02
C PHE A 1059 46.86 -21.58 -34.71
N SER A 1060 46.83 -21.56 -36.04
CA SER A 1060 47.32 -22.62 -36.92
C SER A 1060 48.84 -22.62 -37.06
#